data_AF-A0A9E2QE34-F1
#
_entry.id   AF-A0A9E2QE34-F1
#
_cell.length_a   1.000
_cell.length_b   1.000
_cell.length_c   1.000
_cell.angle_alpha   90.00
_cell.angle_beta   90.00
_cell.angle_gamma   90.00
#
_symmetry.space_group_name_H-M   'P 1'
#
loop_
_entity.id
_entity.type
_entity.pdbx_description
1 polymer ?
#
loop_
_entity_poly.entity_id
_entity_poly.type
_entity_poly.pdbx_seq_one_letter_code
_entity_poly.pdbx_strand_id
1 'polypeptide(L)'
;MYRSDSDNRRDVFRWMCALLILSLALLMLPAPLLAEAPADNRVSVAESGERAEWTEEGKEWYLAEGCTAGGFETWVLIQNPGEEEADVTLTFQGVEGLHRGPELKLPPGHRTTVNVAETCPDLWDVSTKITSSEPVISERAMYWNNRTGGHNSVGATSPSRVWYLAEGCTAGGFETWVLIQNPGEEEASVTLSYLGPDGSHPGPTISLPPGSRRSVNVADNSPGWWEISTKVTSDKPVIAARSMYWNGREGGHSSPGVTTPQEEWYLAEGCTEGGFETWVLIQNPGEEEAGVTLSFQGVEGLHTGPELKIPPGHRTTINVAETCPDWWDVSTKVVSDKPVIAERSMYFNERTGGHNSAGVTTPQEEWYLAEGCTAGGFETWVLMQNPGEEEASVTLSYLGPDGSHPGPTLSLPPGSRRSVNIADNSPGLWEISTKVTSDKPVIAERSTYWNGRSGGHNSPGRQRGETVIPDTTKVLNSSTLAELESVSSGGGTLTFKKSTGQLDSLLKGDVIVCGVTDNTPYGLLRKVTSKKTQGGKVIVDTEDGFLEEAVNRGTLNVEQNLNSDDLVSATALVDGVHIEDGGNSGGGLKFTVSEDIDLDGAKLSGSVTFEQEFDLNARIDFNPLRPWDPPSLEEMTFTTTTKEEANLKLSGEVPIEVKAEKEIVRYNFAPIIVPGLPVVVIPTVTVKLGANGKVSANMETNVTQKAEVTAGLSYTGGLWNTISGHKSEFSFDSPTLSADKASAKAYVKPQLSLLLYGIVGPYAGIEGYLSMYANPDANPWWRLYGGLKGDVGVELRVFSKVIASYSETVFDWKQVLAQAEGGEDDTGRIYWDGTELFPFNSGFTGDGGTSRSKVSPPEGHLYLHANSWYLSGCQVAWSTDDAVDLSGYDRLCVEWCNTGKSNGNNESHLIAATNSHDRQENQSTTDKLTRTSSFDRRVDHLDVSHINEPRYIRVHARDNDWWDAGTNSKLYVYRVWLEPVNR
;
A
#
# COMPACT_ATOMS: atom_id res chain seq x y z
N MET A 1 -67.71 29.57 -1.52
CA MET A 1 -66.70 30.42 -0.85
C MET A 1 -65.60 29.49 -0.34
N TYR A 2 -64.39 29.57 -0.91
CA TYR A 2 -63.11 28.93 -0.51
C TYR A 2 -63.03 27.44 -0.08
N ARG A 3 -62.22 26.62 -0.79
CA ARG A 3 -60.90 26.08 -0.33
C ARG A 3 -60.30 25.02 -1.28
N SER A 4 -58.95 24.95 -1.31
CA SER A 4 -58.05 23.78 -1.59
C SER A 4 -58.25 22.94 -2.88
N ASP A 5 -57.22 22.40 -3.55
CA ASP A 5 -55.76 22.59 -3.55
C ASP A 5 -55.19 21.94 -4.85
N SER A 6 -53.86 21.94 -5.02
CA SER A 6 -53.09 21.19 -6.04
C SER A 6 -52.88 21.83 -7.42
N ASP A 7 -51.96 22.80 -7.48
CA ASP A 7 -51.33 23.23 -8.74
C ASP A 7 -49.85 23.58 -8.48
N ASN A 8 -48.94 22.60 -8.62
CA ASN A 8 -47.48 22.84 -8.52
C ASN A 8 -46.56 21.74 -9.12
N ARG A 9 -47.04 20.95 -10.11
CA ARG A 9 -46.26 19.86 -10.75
C ARG A 9 -45.93 20.08 -12.23
N ARG A 10 -46.15 21.28 -12.79
CA ARG A 10 -45.93 21.55 -14.23
C ARG A 10 -44.77 22.48 -14.58
N ASP A 11 -44.26 23.29 -13.64
CA ASP A 11 -43.18 24.24 -13.94
C ASP A 11 -41.77 23.71 -13.69
N VAL A 12 -41.59 22.69 -12.84
CA VAL A 12 -40.29 22.02 -12.63
C VAL A 12 -39.79 21.35 -13.92
N PHE A 13 -40.71 20.79 -14.72
CA PHE A 13 -40.37 20.08 -15.97
C PHE A 13 -39.92 21.03 -17.10
N ARG A 14 -40.23 22.34 -17.00
CA ARG A 14 -39.86 23.33 -18.03
C ARG A 14 -38.46 23.93 -17.84
N TRP A 15 -37.93 23.92 -16.61
CA TRP A 15 -36.56 24.37 -16.34
C TRP A 15 -35.50 23.32 -16.69
N MET A 16 -35.77 22.03 -16.48
CA MET A 16 -34.82 20.96 -16.85
C MET A 16 -34.58 20.87 -18.37
N CYS A 17 -35.58 21.16 -19.20
CA CYS A 17 -35.40 21.12 -20.66
C CYS A 17 -34.61 22.32 -21.23
N ALA A 18 -34.42 23.40 -20.48
CA ALA A 18 -33.66 24.57 -20.95
C ALA A 18 -32.14 24.39 -20.81
N LEU A 19 -31.69 23.64 -19.78
CA LEU A 19 -30.27 23.35 -19.54
C LEU A 19 -29.70 22.29 -20.50
N LEU A 20 -30.52 21.36 -20.98
CA LEU A 20 -30.14 20.29 -21.92
C LEU A 20 -29.97 20.74 -23.37
N ILE A 21 -30.36 21.97 -23.72
CA ILE A 21 -30.28 22.50 -25.09
C ILE A 21 -29.04 23.40 -25.29
N LEU A 22 -28.43 23.92 -24.21
CA LEU A 22 -27.15 24.64 -24.32
C LEU A 22 -25.94 23.71 -24.45
N SER A 23 -26.03 22.46 -23.98
CA SER A 23 -24.91 21.50 -23.97
C SER A 23 -24.70 20.72 -25.28
N LEU A 24 -25.62 20.79 -26.25
CA LEU A 24 -25.47 20.12 -27.55
C LEU A 24 -25.02 21.02 -28.71
N ALA A 25 -24.80 22.32 -28.46
CA ALA A 25 -24.49 23.29 -29.52
C ALA A 25 -22.99 23.55 -29.78
N LEU A 26 -22.08 22.90 -29.06
CA LEU A 26 -20.62 23.14 -29.15
C LEU A 26 -19.82 22.08 -29.91
N LEU A 27 -20.46 21.05 -30.48
CA LEU A 27 -19.79 19.88 -31.09
C LEU A 27 -19.90 19.79 -32.62
N MET A 28 -20.19 20.90 -33.32
CA MET A 28 -20.25 20.92 -34.79
C MET A 28 -19.68 22.20 -35.42
N LEU A 29 -18.37 22.24 -35.64
CA LEU A 29 -17.71 23.09 -36.65
C LEU A 29 -16.59 22.30 -37.37
N PRO A 30 -16.36 22.49 -38.68
CA PRO A 30 -15.49 21.65 -39.48
C PRO A 30 -14.02 22.10 -39.49
N ALA A 31 -13.10 21.14 -39.65
CA ALA A 31 -11.66 21.36 -39.75
C ALA A 31 -11.21 21.93 -41.13
N PRO A 32 -10.20 22.82 -41.17
CA PRO A 32 -9.50 23.21 -42.40
C PRO A 32 -8.19 22.42 -42.61
N LEU A 33 -7.69 22.48 -43.86
CA LEU A 33 -6.60 21.66 -44.42
C LEU A 33 -5.20 21.90 -43.81
N LEU A 34 -4.40 20.84 -43.77
CA LEU A 34 -2.93 20.86 -43.70
C LEU A 34 -2.30 21.22 -45.06
N ALA A 35 -1.14 21.89 -45.01
CA ALA A 35 -0.24 22.07 -46.14
C ALA A 35 1.23 21.93 -45.69
N GLU A 36 2.03 21.21 -46.46
CA GLU A 36 3.49 21.05 -46.32
C GLU A 36 4.20 22.38 -46.71
N ALA A 37 5.48 22.68 -46.46
CA ALA A 37 6.71 21.96 -46.05
C ALA A 37 7.71 23.03 -45.50
N PRO A 38 9.05 22.82 -45.37
CA PRO A 38 9.87 21.60 -45.46
C PRO A 38 10.84 21.40 -44.27
N ALA A 39 11.62 20.30 -44.32
CA ALA A 39 12.70 20.02 -43.38
C ALA A 39 13.99 20.81 -43.67
N ASP A 40 14.80 21.05 -42.63
CA ASP A 40 16.27 21.07 -42.75
C ASP A 40 16.91 20.30 -41.59
N ASN A 41 17.97 19.55 -41.89
CA ASN A 41 18.64 18.61 -40.99
C ASN A 41 19.83 19.27 -40.29
N ARG A 42 19.90 19.20 -38.95
CA ARG A 42 21.19 19.04 -38.23
C ARG A 42 21.05 18.10 -37.03
N VAL A 43 21.74 16.96 -37.11
CA VAL A 43 21.93 16.02 -36.02
C VAL A 43 23.20 16.40 -35.25
N SER A 44 23.14 16.37 -33.92
CA SER A 44 24.29 16.09 -33.06
C SER A 44 23.84 15.14 -31.94
N VAL A 45 24.71 14.22 -31.55
CA VAL A 45 24.42 13.00 -30.75
C VAL A 45 24.92 13.15 -29.31
N ALA A 46 24.37 12.32 -28.41
CA ALA A 46 24.71 12.11 -26.99
C ALA A 46 24.14 13.17 -26.03
N GLU A 47 23.67 12.82 -24.82
CA GLU A 47 23.77 11.55 -24.07
C GLU A 47 22.48 11.27 -23.26
N SER A 48 22.28 10.03 -22.80
CA SER A 48 21.07 9.56 -22.12
C SER A 48 21.14 9.66 -20.60
N GLY A 49 20.06 10.12 -19.96
CA GLY A 49 19.79 9.96 -18.53
C GLY A 49 18.31 9.60 -18.34
N GLU A 50 18.01 8.59 -17.53
CA GLU A 50 16.66 8.04 -17.38
C GLU A 50 15.76 8.89 -16.47
N ARG A 51 14.44 8.70 -16.60
CA ARG A 51 13.41 9.64 -16.13
C ARG A 51 12.67 9.05 -14.94
N ALA A 52 12.82 9.64 -13.76
CA ALA A 52 12.01 9.31 -12.58
C ALA A 52 10.66 10.05 -12.62
N GLU A 53 9.57 9.36 -12.29
CA GLU A 53 8.23 9.95 -12.17
C GLU A 53 7.86 10.31 -10.71
N TRP A 54 6.86 11.18 -10.53
CA TRP A 54 6.67 11.99 -9.32
C TRP A 54 5.58 11.40 -8.40
N THR A 55 5.89 11.15 -7.11
CA THR A 55 4.95 10.65 -6.08
C THR A 55 4.15 11.76 -5.37
N GLU A 56 3.03 11.38 -4.72
CA GLU A 56 2.08 12.24 -3.96
C GLU A 56 2.67 12.92 -2.70
N GLU A 57 3.91 12.59 -2.37
CA GLU A 57 4.60 13.04 -1.18
C GLU A 57 5.05 14.51 -1.27
N GLY A 58 4.83 15.26 -0.17
CA GLY A 58 5.08 16.71 -0.10
C GLY A 58 3.85 17.59 -0.31
N LYS A 59 2.63 17.01 -0.40
CA LYS A 59 1.38 17.77 -0.57
C LYS A 59 0.72 18.24 0.73
N GLU A 60 1.13 17.76 1.91
CA GLU A 60 0.72 18.29 3.22
C GLU A 60 1.93 18.53 4.13
N TRP A 61 1.89 19.62 4.90
CA TRP A 61 2.94 19.99 5.86
C TRP A 61 2.37 20.61 7.13
N TYR A 62 3.09 20.42 8.23
CA TYR A 62 2.69 20.85 9.57
C TYR A 62 3.86 21.46 10.36
N LEU A 63 3.63 22.62 10.97
CA LEU A 63 4.62 23.43 11.68
C LEU A 63 4.05 23.82 13.05
N ALA A 64 4.42 23.11 14.11
CA ALA A 64 3.76 23.18 15.43
C ALA A 64 4.07 24.43 16.28
N GLU A 65 4.97 25.29 15.82
CA GLU A 65 5.48 26.48 16.51
C GLU A 65 5.15 27.76 15.71
N GLY A 66 5.11 28.89 16.40
CA GLY A 66 4.78 30.19 15.87
C GLY A 66 4.31 31.16 16.96
N CYS A 67 4.78 32.39 16.88
CA CYS A 67 4.34 33.53 17.70
C CYS A 67 4.42 34.83 16.89
N THR A 68 3.39 35.65 17.00
CA THR A 68 3.26 36.99 16.37
C THR A 68 3.01 38.09 17.40
N ALA A 69 3.00 37.75 18.69
CA ALA A 69 2.94 38.69 19.81
C ALA A 69 4.34 38.96 20.41
N GLY A 70 4.42 39.91 21.34
CA GLY A 70 5.60 40.06 22.21
C GLY A 70 6.89 40.48 21.50
N GLY A 71 6.82 40.93 20.24
CA GLY A 71 7.98 41.23 19.41
C GLY A 71 8.56 40.01 18.66
N PHE A 72 7.82 38.89 18.59
CA PHE A 72 8.11 37.78 17.68
C PHE A 72 7.49 38.01 16.30
N GLU A 73 8.20 37.57 15.27
CA GLU A 73 7.76 37.46 13.89
C GLU A 73 7.77 35.98 13.51
N THR A 74 6.72 35.47 12.85
CA THR A 74 6.68 34.10 12.31
C THR A 74 6.50 34.13 10.79
N TRP A 75 7.31 33.35 10.10
CA TRP A 75 7.39 33.27 8.65
C TRP A 75 7.29 31.81 8.21
N VAL A 76 6.41 31.52 7.25
CA VAL A 76 6.23 30.18 6.66
C VAL A 76 6.82 30.20 5.26
N LEU A 77 7.69 29.26 4.96
CA LEU A 77 8.48 29.22 3.74
C LEU A 77 8.09 28.01 2.93
N ILE A 78 7.94 28.19 1.62
CA ILE A 78 7.40 27.18 0.72
C ILE A 78 8.22 27.17 -0.57
N GLN A 79 8.80 26.03 -0.89
CA GLN A 79 9.60 25.76 -2.08
C GLN A 79 8.84 24.80 -2.99
N ASN A 80 8.70 25.14 -4.27
CA ASN A 80 8.24 24.23 -5.31
C ASN A 80 9.44 23.81 -6.18
N PRO A 81 10.05 22.62 -5.94
CA PRO A 81 11.12 22.10 -6.77
C PRO A 81 10.62 21.34 -8.02
N GLY A 82 9.30 21.18 -8.17
CA GLY A 82 8.68 20.42 -9.26
C GLY A 82 8.64 21.18 -10.58
N GLU A 83 8.17 20.49 -11.62
CA GLU A 83 8.04 21.01 -12.98
C GLU A 83 6.65 21.66 -13.25
N GLU A 84 5.69 21.52 -12.33
CA GLU A 84 4.31 22.02 -12.44
C GLU A 84 3.97 23.10 -11.40
N GLU A 85 2.95 23.93 -11.66
CA GLU A 85 2.52 24.99 -10.73
C GLU A 85 1.75 24.40 -9.53
N ALA A 86 2.20 24.72 -8.32
CA ALA A 86 1.55 24.29 -7.08
C ALA A 86 0.48 25.30 -6.62
N ASP A 87 -0.77 24.84 -6.49
CA ASP A 87 -1.84 25.56 -5.80
C ASP A 87 -1.75 25.26 -4.28
N VAL A 88 -1.24 26.22 -3.50
CA VAL A 88 -0.89 26.04 -2.08
C VAL A 88 -1.84 26.84 -1.17
N THR A 89 -2.31 26.21 -0.09
CA THR A 89 -3.20 26.81 0.92
C THR A 89 -2.59 26.72 2.30
N LEU A 90 -2.60 27.81 3.07
CA LEU A 90 -2.16 27.84 4.47
C LEU A 90 -3.35 27.98 5.42
N THR A 91 -3.30 27.28 6.55
CA THR A 91 -4.25 27.41 7.66
C THR A 91 -3.48 27.56 8.96
N PHE A 92 -3.81 28.59 9.75
CA PHE A 92 -3.17 28.86 11.03
C PHE A 92 -4.06 28.44 12.20
N GLN A 93 -3.45 28.16 13.36
CA GLN A 93 -4.13 27.59 14.52
C GLN A 93 -3.61 28.25 15.80
N GLY A 94 -4.44 28.99 16.52
CA GLY A 94 -4.10 29.58 17.82
C GLY A 94 -4.64 28.78 19.00
N VAL A 95 -4.58 29.35 20.22
CA VAL A 95 -5.24 28.77 21.41
C VAL A 95 -6.77 28.77 21.28
N GLU A 96 -7.32 29.79 20.61
CA GLU A 96 -8.76 29.97 20.42
C GLU A 96 -9.30 29.26 19.15
N GLY A 97 -8.43 28.61 18.36
CA GLY A 97 -8.80 27.80 17.20
C GLY A 97 -8.22 28.27 15.87
N LEU A 98 -8.93 27.97 14.77
CA LEU A 98 -8.47 28.14 13.39
C LEU A 98 -8.57 29.58 12.88
N HIS A 99 -7.55 30.00 12.11
CA HIS A 99 -7.54 31.22 11.32
C HIS A 99 -7.20 30.87 9.85
N ARG A 100 -8.05 31.26 8.90
CA ARG A 100 -7.83 30.98 7.47
C ARG A 100 -6.67 31.84 6.93
N GLY A 101 -5.60 31.19 6.47
CA GLY A 101 -4.46 31.84 5.84
C GLY A 101 -4.65 32.10 4.34
N PRO A 102 -3.60 32.53 3.64
CA PRO A 102 -3.64 32.78 2.21
C PRO A 102 -3.68 31.49 1.37
N GLU A 103 -4.22 31.65 0.15
CA GLU A 103 -4.09 30.73 -0.98
C GLU A 103 -3.15 31.38 -1.99
N LEU A 104 -2.19 30.62 -2.52
CA LEU A 104 -1.15 31.14 -3.41
C LEU A 104 -0.80 30.13 -4.51
N LYS A 105 -0.46 30.66 -5.68
CA LYS A 105 0.12 29.90 -6.80
C LYS A 105 1.63 30.00 -6.72
N LEU A 106 2.30 28.86 -6.68
CA LEU A 106 3.76 28.78 -6.63
C LEU A 106 4.30 28.09 -7.89
N PRO A 107 4.83 28.83 -8.87
CA PRO A 107 5.28 28.27 -10.13
C PRO A 107 6.45 27.27 -9.99
N PRO A 108 6.72 26.46 -11.02
CA PRO A 108 7.86 25.54 -11.06
C PRO A 108 9.18 26.24 -10.75
N GLY A 109 10.03 25.63 -9.90
CA GLY A 109 11.34 26.20 -9.57
C GLY A 109 11.31 27.53 -8.80
N HIS A 110 10.17 27.88 -8.18
CA HIS A 110 10.05 29.08 -7.35
C HIS A 110 9.96 28.74 -5.85
N ARG A 111 10.22 29.73 -5.01
CA ARG A 111 9.85 29.70 -3.59
C ARG A 111 9.22 31.01 -3.15
N THR A 112 8.46 30.96 -2.06
CA THR A 112 7.81 32.12 -1.45
C THR A 112 7.82 32.03 0.08
N THR A 113 7.56 33.16 0.74
CA THR A 113 7.47 33.27 2.19
C THR A 113 6.21 34.05 2.57
N VAL A 114 5.47 33.52 3.54
CA VAL A 114 4.24 34.12 4.07
C VAL A 114 4.49 34.66 5.49
N ASN A 115 4.12 35.91 5.71
CA ASN A 115 4.11 36.54 7.04
C ASN A 115 2.86 36.10 7.81
N VAL A 116 3.01 35.36 8.91
CA VAL A 116 1.86 34.89 9.69
C VAL A 116 1.12 36.05 10.36
N ALA A 117 1.82 37.13 10.71
CA ALA A 117 1.22 38.29 11.39
C ALA A 117 0.24 39.10 10.53
N GLU A 118 0.29 38.96 9.20
CA GLU A 118 -0.68 39.59 8.28
C GLU A 118 -2.08 38.97 8.39
N THR A 119 -2.17 37.71 8.81
CA THR A 119 -3.43 37.01 9.08
C THR A 119 -3.74 36.93 10.57
N CYS A 120 -2.72 36.68 11.39
CA CYS A 120 -2.83 36.41 12.82
C CYS A 120 -1.96 37.38 13.64
N PRO A 121 -2.31 38.67 13.75
CA PRO A 121 -1.57 39.62 14.57
C PRO A 121 -1.71 39.32 16.07
N ASP A 122 -0.66 39.63 16.85
CA ASP A 122 -0.66 39.63 18.32
C ASP A 122 -1.06 38.29 18.99
N LEU A 123 -0.77 37.14 18.36
CA LEU A 123 -0.93 35.83 18.98
C LEU A 123 0.39 35.32 19.59
N TRP A 124 0.38 34.95 20.86
CA TRP A 124 1.53 34.33 21.54
C TRP A 124 1.90 32.93 21.04
N ASP A 125 1.02 32.37 20.22
CA ASP A 125 0.70 30.96 20.17
C ASP A 125 -0.01 30.71 18.83
N VAL A 126 0.73 30.33 17.78
CA VAL A 126 0.17 29.99 16.45
C VAL A 126 0.94 28.84 15.80
N SER A 127 0.27 27.85 15.22
CA SER A 127 0.88 26.80 14.37
C SER A 127 0.32 26.85 12.95
N THR A 128 0.96 26.18 11.99
CA THR A 128 0.55 26.18 10.57
C THR A 128 0.30 24.77 10.03
N LYS A 129 -0.77 24.59 9.25
CA LYS A 129 -0.93 23.51 8.27
C LYS A 129 -0.82 24.09 6.85
N ILE A 130 -0.13 23.40 5.95
CA ILE A 130 -0.08 23.69 4.52
C ILE A 130 -0.66 22.48 3.76
N THR A 131 -1.42 22.75 2.70
CA THR A 131 -1.86 21.77 1.70
C THR A 131 -1.54 22.27 0.29
N SER A 132 -1.20 21.39 -0.64
CA SER A 132 -0.77 21.73 -2.00
C SER A 132 -1.31 20.76 -3.06
N SER A 133 -1.58 21.23 -4.28
CA SER A 133 -1.89 20.35 -5.42
C SER A 133 -0.70 19.50 -5.85
N GLU A 134 0.50 20.08 -5.81
CA GLU A 134 1.77 19.48 -6.20
C GLU A 134 2.74 19.34 -5.01
N PRO A 135 3.70 18.41 -5.05
CA PRO A 135 4.78 18.30 -4.06
C PRO A 135 5.54 19.61 -3.83
N VAL A 136 5.42 20.15 -2.61
CA VAL A 136 6.19 21.30 -2.13
C VAL A 136 6.98 20.92 -0.89
N ILE A 137 7.92 21.76 -0.48
CA ILE A 137 8.66 21.63 0.78
C ILE A 137 8.43 22.87 1.63
N SER A 138 8.17 22.67 2.93
CA SER A 138 7.87 23.78 3.83
C SER A 138 8.63 23.76 5.15
N GLU A 139 9.05 24.95 5.55
CA GLU A 139 9.71 25.25 6.82
C GLU A 139 9.05 26.46 7.48
N ARG A 140 9.39 26.70 8.75
CA ARG A 140 9.05 27.92 9.50
C ARG A 140 10.32 28.54 10.05
N ALA A 141 10.50 29.84 9.88
CA ALA A 141 11.38 30.63 10.73
C ALA A 141 10.61 31.55 11.68
N MET A 142 11.23 31.83 12.81
CA MET A 142 10.85 32.90 13.72
C MET A 142 12.04 33.78 14.04
N TYR A 143 11.75 35.05 14.27
CA TYR A 143 12.71 36.04 14.74
C TYR A 143 12.08 36.86 15.86
N TRP A 144 12.87 37.39 16.79
CA TRP A 144 12.36 38.24 17.86
C TRP A 144 13.37 39.30 18.32
N ASN A 145 12.93 40.23 19.17
CA ASN A 145 13.74 41.33 19.70
C ASN A 145 14.38 42.21 18.60
N ASN A 146 13.64 42.49 17.52
CA ASN A 146 14.14 43.12 16.27
C ASN A 146 15.17 42.25 15.53
N ARG A 147 14.90 40.94 15.48
CA ARG A 147 15.76 39.92 14.87
C ARG A 147 17.16 39.87 15.49
N THR A 148 17.28 39.97 16.81
CA THR A 148 18.55 39.60 17.49
C THR A 148 18.59 38.08 17.73
N GLY A 149 17.47 37.51 18.16
CA GLY A 149 17.26 36.06 18.24
C GLY A 149 16.36 35.54 17.11
N GLY A 150 16.45 34.25 16.83
CA GLY A 150 15.63 33.56 15.84
C GLY A 150 15.84 32.05 15.86
N HIS A 151 14.90 31.28 15.32
CA HIS A 151 15.01 29.82 15.14
C HIS A 151 14.18 29.35 13.93
N ASN A 152 14.44 28.14 13.43
CA ASN A 152 13.75 27.57 12.28
C ASN A 152 13.46 26.08 12.52
N SER A 153 12.50 25.51 11.77
CA SER A 153 12.23 24.08 11.71
C SER A 153 11.64 23.72 10.34
N VAL A 154 12.08 22.60 9.76
CA VAL A 154 11.31 21.86 8.76
C VAL A 154 9.98 21.39 9.33
N GLY A 155 8.96 21.32 8.48
CA GLY A 155 7.65 20.78 8.84
C GLY A 155 7.61 19.26 8.77
N ALA A 156 6.75 18.67 9.60
CA ALA A 156 6.38 17.27 9.45
C ALA A 156 5.38 17.11 8.28
N THR A 157 5.46 16.02 7.53
CA THR A 157 4.50 15.69 6.46
C THR A 157 3.30 14.88 6.95
N SER A 158 3.35 14.39 8.19
CA SER A 158 2.28 13.60 8.80
C SER A 158 2.15 13.83 10.31
N PRO A 159 0.93 13.81 10.85
CA PRO A 159 0.68 13.67 12.28
C PRO A 159 1.04 12.28 12.80
N SER A 160 1.51 12.22 14.04
CA SER A 160 1.80 10.98 14.78
C SER A 160 1.36 11.15 16.22
N ARG A 161 1.12 10.03 16.91
CA ARG A 161 0.89 10.00 18.35
C ARG A 161 2.13 9.74 19.18
N VAL A 162 3.24 9.32 18.58
CA VAL A 162 4.51 9.17 19.27
C VAL A 162 5.53 10.08 18.61
N TRP A 163 6.16 10.92 19.43
CA TRP A 163 7.26 11.79 19.03
C TRP A 163 8.37 11.74 20.07
N TYR A 164 9.60 11.91 19.60
CA TYR A 164 10.82 11.92 20.38
C TYR A 164 11.58 13.22 20.12
N LEU A 165 12.14 13.78 21.19
CA LEU A 165 12.89 15.02 21.22
C LEU A 165 14.09 14.77 22.15
N ALA A 166 15.29 14.57 21.61
CA ALA A 166 16.45 14.07 22.35
C ALA A 166 17.10 15.12 23.28
N GLU A 167 16.83 16.41 23.07
CA GLU A 167 17.43 17.54 23.80
C GLU A 167 16.43 18.28 24.70
N GLY A 168 16.95 18.96 25.72
CA GLY A 168 16.21 19.86 26.59
C GLY A 168 17.01 20.24 27.84
N CYS A 169 16.76 21.44 28.36
CA CYS A 169 17.33 21.97 29.59
C CYS A 169 16.38 22.95 30.29
N THR A 170 16.29 22.86 31.61
CA THR A 170 15.52 23.75 32.50
C THR A 170 16.38 24.32 33.64
N ALA A 171 17.68 24.09 33.58
CA ALA A 171 18.70 24.66 34.47
C ALA A 171 19.37 25.88 33.83
N GLY A 172 20.25 26.56 34.59
CA GLY A 172 21.18 27.54 34.02
C GLY A 172 20.57 28.78 33.34
N GLY A 173 19.26 29.02 33.48
CA GLY A 173 18.55 30.08 32.76
C GLY A 173 17.96 29.65 31.41
N PHE A 174 17.96 28.36 31.09
CA PHE A 174 17.23 27.79 29.96
C PHE A 174 15.76 27.55 30.29
N GLU A 175 14.90 27.88 29.33
CA GLU A 175 13.50 27.50 29.23
C GLU A 175 13.36 26.47 28.11
N THR A 176 12.81 25.28 28.37
CA THR A 176 12.41 24.34 27.31
C THR A 176 10.89 24.32 27.20
N TRP A 177 10.40 24.53 25.97
CA TRP A 177 8.99 24.54 25.61
C TRP A 177 8.71 23.41 24.62
N VAL A 178 7.78 22.51 24.96
CA VAL A 178 7.30 21.47 24.04
C VAL A 178 6.05 21.98 23.36
N LEU A 179 6.03 21.94 22.03
CA LEU A 179 5.06 22.59 21.16
C LEU A 179 4.21 21.53 20.49
N ILE A 180 2.90 21.61 20.68
CA ILE A 180 1.98 20.57 20.28
C ILE A 180 0.87 21.21 19.47
N GLN A 181 0.82 20.86 18.18
CA GLN A 181 -0.23 21.23 17.24
C GLN A 181 -1.18 20.05 17.07
N ASN A 182 -2.47 20.34 17.15
CA ASN A 182 -3.54 19.38 16.88
C ASN A 182 -4.21 19.76 15.54
N PRO A 183 -3.81 19.15 14.42
CA PRO A 183 -4.42 19.41 13.12
C PRO A 183 -5.77 18.69 12.91
N GLY A 184 -6.17 17.82 13.84
CA GLY A 184 -7.41 17.06 13.77
C GLY A 184 -8.65 17.85 14.25
N GLU A 185 -9.81 17.23 14.02
CA GLU A 185 -11.13 17.78 14.37
C GLU A 185 -11.61 17.40 15.79
N GLU A 186 -10.78 16.69 16.58
CA GLU A 186 -11.08 16.25 17.95
C GLU A 186 -10.06 16.78 18.97
N GLU A 187 -10.44 16.91 20.25
CA GLU A 187 -9.51 17.32 21.33
C GLU A 187 -8.49 16.20 21.62
N ALA A 188 -7.21 16.56 21.76
CA ALA A 188 -6.11 15.65 22.06
C ALA A 188 -5.66 15.77 23.53
N SER A 189 -5.48 14.64 24.22
CA SER A 189 -4.91 14.53 25.56
C SER A 189 -3.45 14.06 25.46
N VAL A 190 -2.52 15.01 25.52
CA VAL A 190 -1.10 14.77 25.24
C VAL A 190 -0.30 14.69 26.54
N THR A 191 0.47 13.61 26.70
CA THR A 191 1.31 13.34 27.86
C THR A 191 2.79 13.41 27.48
N LEU A 192 3.57 14.11 28.30
CA LEU A 192 5.02 14.17 28.18
C LEU A 192 5.64 13.19 29.18
N SER A 193 6.63 12.43 28.73
CA SER A 193 7.57 11.70 29.58
C SER A 193 8.97 12.26 29.36
N TYR A 194 9.73 12.42 30.43
CA TYR A 194 11.06 12.99 30.38
C TYR A 194 12.11 11.89 30.60
N LEU A 195 13.25 11.94 29.89
CA LEU A 195 14.37 11.05 30.16
C LEU A 195 15.59 11.90 30.52
N GLY A 196 16.28 11.51 31.59
CA GLY A 196 17.51 12.11 32.07
C GLY A 196 18.69 11.12 32.03
N PRO A 197 19.85 11.52 32.57
CA PRO A 197 21.00 10.63 32.74
C PRO A 197 20.80 9.63 33.89
N ASP A 198 19.75 9.79 34.69
CA ASP A 198 19.33 8.90 35.78
C ASP A 198 18.06 8.07 35.44
N GLY A 199 17.59 8.15 34.19
CA GLY A 199 16.47 7.36 33.67
C GLY A 199 15.20 8.19 33.37
N SER A 200 14.05 7.52 33.32
CA SER A 200 12.77 8.12 32.93
C SER A 200 12.01 8.74 34.12
N HIS A 201 11.45 9.93 33.90
CA HIS A 201 10.65 10.71 34.85
C HIS A 201 9.31 11.14 34.24
N PRO A 202 8.23 11.25 35.02
CA PRO A 202 6.93 11.68 34.52
C PRO A 202 6.91 13.19 34.20
N GLY A 203 6.19 13.56 33.14
CA GLY A 203 5.83 14.95 32.83
C GLY A 203 4.33 15.22 32.99
N PRO A 204 3.86 16.42 32.60
CA PRO A 204 2.44 16.77 32.65
C PRO A 204 1.65 16.10 31.52
N THR A 205 0.34 15.98 31.74
CA THR A 205 -0.66 15.75 30.70
C THR A 205 -1.44 17.04 30.47
N ILE A 206 -1.65 17.42 29.22
CA ILE A 206 -2.45 18.59 28.82
C ILE A 206 -3.57 18.18 27.86
N SER A 207 -4.70 18.92 27.90
CA SER A 207 -5.74 18.82 26.87
C SER A 207 -5.59 19.94 25.85
N LEU A 208 -5.83 19.61 24.58
CA LEU A 208 -5.55 20.46 23.43
C LEU A 208 -6.72 20.42 22.43
N PRO A 209 -7.56 21.48 22.36
CA PRO A 209 -8.76 21.51 21.53
C PRO A 209 -8.53 21.23 20.03
N PRO A 210 -9.58 20.84 19.27
CA PRO A 210 -9.53 20.70 17.82
C PRO A 210 -8.97 21.93 17.12
N GLY A 211 -8.22 21.74 16.04
CA GLY A 211 -7.75 22.85 15.22
C GLY A 211 -6.94 23.91 15.98
N SER A 212 -6.31 23.54 17.10
CA SER A 212 -5.57 24.45 17.99
C SER A 212 -4.15 23.95 18.28
N ARG A 213 -3.36 24.73 19.03
CA ARG A 213 -2.05 24.31 19.55
C ARG A 213 -1.83 24.76 21.00
N ARG A 214 -0.86 24.16 21.71
CA ARG A 214 -0.40 24.58 23.05
C ARG A 214 1.11 24.35 23.23
N SER A 215 1.72 25.17 24.08
CA SER A 215 3.11 25.04 24.53
C SER A 215 3.15 24.65 26.00
N VAL A 216 4.04 23.73 26.36
CA VAL A 216 4.25 23.28 27.73
C VAL A 216 5.65 23.69 28.17
N ASN A 217 5.76 24.49 29.23
CA ASN A 217 7.02 24.75 29.89
C ASN A 217 7.47 23.50 30.66
N VAL A 218 8.59 22.90 30.26
CA VAL A 218 9.15 21.72 30.93
C VAL A 218 9.55 22.05 32.38
N ALA A 219 9.97 23.29 32.65
CA ALA A 219 10.40 23.71 33.98
C ALA A 219 9.26 23.76 35.02
N ASP A 220 7.99 23.79 34.60
CA ASP A 220 6.84 23.76 35.52
C ASP A 220 6.73 22.40 36.26
N ASN A 221 7.35 21.35 35.70
CA ASN A 221 7.29 19.97 36.22
C ASN A 221 8.68 19.42 36.55
N SER A 222 9.69 19.74 35.74
CA SER A 222 11.08 19.32 35.90
C SER A 222 12.01 20.53 35.98
N PRO A 223 11.97 21.36 37.04
CA PRO A 223 12.82 22.54 37.19
C PRO A 223 14.27 22.18 37.52
N GLY A 224 15.24 22.87 36.92
CA GLY A 224 16.66 22.73 37.27
C GLY A 224 17.39 21.51 36.69
N TRP A 225 16.87 20.92 35.61
CA TRP A 225 17.48 19.79 34.90
C TRP A 225 18.42 20.30 33.81
N TRP A 226 19.68 19.84 33.83
CA TRP A 226 20.68 20.20 32.82
C TRP A 226 20.54 19.43 31.52
N GLU A 227 19.96 18.23 31.58
CA GLU A 227 19.86 17.33 30.45
C GLU A 227 18.53 16.57 30.55
N ILE A 228 17.58 16.88 29.67
CA ILE A 228 16.23 16.35 29.74
C ILE A 228 15.63 16.18 28.34
N SER A 229 15.58 14.95 27.84
CA SER A 229 14.88 14.65 26.60
C SER A 229 13.38 14.44 26.86
N THR A 230 12.55 14.56 25.83
CA THR A 230 11.09 14.38 25.93
C THR A 230 10.61 13.29 24.95
N LYS A 231 9.85 12.33 25.47
CA LYS A 231 8.94 11.49 24.68
C LYS A 231 7.53 12.06 24.81
N VAL A 232 6.93 12.44 23.69
CA VAL A 232 5.53 12.89 23.64
C VAL A 232 4.68 11.71 23.18
N THR A 233 3.66 11.38 23.97
CA THR A 233 2.64 10.39 23.61
C THR A 233 1.25 11.02 23.66
N SER A 234 0.49 10.87 22.58
CA SER A 234 -0.85 11.41 22.42
C SER A 234 -1.89 10.29 22.27
N ASP A 235 -3.16 10.64 22.48
CA ASP A 235 -4.34 9.84 22.15
C ASP A 235 -5.10 10.34 20.90
N LYS A 236 -4.53 11.33 20.19
CA LYS A 236 -4.90 11.79 18.83
C LYS A 236 -3.65 12.16 18.01
N PRO A 237 -3.64 12.05 16.67
CA PRO A 237 -2.42 12.28 15.90
C PRO A 237 -2.10 13.78 15.93
N VAL A 238 -0.99 14.12 16.58
CA VAL A 238 -0.52 15.50 16.76
C VAL A 238 0.80 15.71 16.04
N ILE A 239 1.28 16.94 16.06
CA ILE A 239 2.61 17.30 15.61
C ILE A 239 3.32 17.86 16.84
N ALA A 240 4.46 17.26 17.20
CA ALA A 240 5.28 17.73 18.30
C ALA A 240 6.57 18.36 17.77
N ALA A 241 6.91 19.52 18.32
CA ALA A 241 8.18 20.19 18.15
C ALA A 241 8.66 20.69 19.51
N ARG A 242 9.85 21.29 19.54
CA ARG A 242 10.47 21.82 20.75
C ARG A 242 11.15 23.14 20.43
N SER A 243 11.03 24.10 21.33
CA SER A 243 11.81 25.33 21.32
C SER A 243 12.48 25.51 22.67
N MET A 244 13.73 25.96 22.65
CA MET A 244 14.46 26.37 23.83
C MET A 244 14.79 27.86 23.73
N TYR A 245 14.77 28.55 24.86
CA TYR A 245 15.21 29.93 24.99
C TYR A 245 16.08 30.08 26.22
N TRP A 246 16.99 31.04 26.26
CA TRP A 246 17.84 31.28 27.43
C TRP A 246 18.26 32.75 27.54
N ASN A 247 18.94 33.10 28.63
CA ASN A 247 19.40 34.48 28.91
C ASN A 247 18.30 35.55 28.80
N GLY A 248 17.07 35.22 29.23
CA GLY A 248 15.91 36.12 29.08
C GLY A 248 15.39 36.21 27.65
N ARG A 249 15.52 35.12 26.88
CA ARG A 249 15.20 35.02 25.44
C ARG A 249 16.06 35.94 24.57
N GLU A 250 17.34 36.08 24.92
CA GLU A 250 18.35 36.63 24.01
C GLU A 250 18.61 35.62 22.88
N GLY A 251 18.97 34.39 23.26
CA GLY A 251 19.11 33.25 22.38
C GLY A 251 17.93 32.28 22.46
N GLY A 252 17.79 31.46 21.42
CA GLY A 252 16.83 30.37 21.35
C GLY A 252 17.08 29.46 20.15
N HIS A 253 16.59 28.23 20.19
CA HIS A 253 16.62 27.26 19.07
C HIS A 253 15.35 26.41 19.05
N SER A 254 15.12 25.67 17.97
CA SER A 254 13.98 24.76 17.86
C SER A 254 14.32 23.50 17.06
N SER A 255 13.48 22.47 17.19
CA SER A 255 13.57 21.22 16.41
C SER A 255 12.18 20.61 16.20
N PRO A 256 11.91 19.95 15.06
CA PRO A 256 10.77 19.04 14.95
C PRO A 256 11.06 17.78 15.77
N GLY A 257 10.01 17.13 16.28
CA GLY A 257 10.17 15.77 16.80
C GLY A 257 10.38 14.76 15.68
N VAL A 258 10.91 13.58 16.04
CA VAL A 258 10.94 12.39 15.17
C VAL A 258 10.00 11.31 15.71
N THR A 259 9.45 10.46 14.86
CA THR A 259 8.38 9.51 15.25
C THR A 259 8.89 8.11 15.59
N THR A 260 10.04 7.71 15.05
CA THR A 260 10.58 6.34 15.15
C THR A 260 12.05 6.38 15.57
N PRO A 261 12.46 5.63 16.61
CA PRO A 261 13.88 5.43 16.94
C PRO A 261 14.56 4.57 15.86
N GLN A 262 15.85 4.81 15.58
CA GLN A 262 16.62 4.13 14.55
C GLN A 262 18.04 3.78 15.02
N GLU A 263 18.68 2.84 14.34
CA GLU A 263 20.02 2.35 14.61
C GLU A 263 21.12 3.23 13.99
N GLU A 264 20.82 4.01 12.95
CA GLU A 264 21.75 5.00 12.37
C GLU A 264 21.15 6.41 12.30
N TRP A 265 21.97 7.42 12.58
CA TRP A 265 21.62 8.85 12.48
C TRP A 265 22.78 9.69 11.94
N TYR A 266 22.43 10.77 11.25
CA TYR A 266 23.35 11.67 10.56
C TYR A 266 23.02 13.14 10.86
N LEU A 267 24.07 13.94 11.07
CA LEU A 267 24.01 15.35 11.47
C LEU A 267 25.12 16.11 10.71
N ALA A 268 24.78 16.86 9.66
CA ALA A 268 25.75 17.38 8.67
C ALA A 268 26.44 18.70 9.06
N GLU A 269 25.98 19.34 10.12
CA GLU A 269 26.50 20.59 10.70
C GLU A 269 27.19 20.32 12.05
N GLY A 270 28.07 21.24 12.45
CA GLY A 270 28.94 21.11 13.62
C GLY A 270 30.16 22.02 13.51
N CYS A 271 30.48 22.71 14.61
CA CYS A 271 31.66 23.55 14.76
C CYS A 271 32.09 23.60 16.25
N THR A 272 33.39 23.53 16.50
CA THR A 272 34.02 23.54 17.84
C THR A 272 35.11 24.61 17.97
N GLU A 273 35.20 25.51 16.99
CA GLU A 273 36.13 26.63 16.89
C GLU A 273 35.37 27.97 16.89
N GLY A 274 36.06 29.09 17.07
CA GLY A 274 35.50 30.43 16.89
C GLY A 274 34.44 30.82 17.92
N GLY A 275 34.46 30.15 19.08
CA GLY A 275 33.45 30.32 20.13
C GLY A 275 32.15 29.56 19.87
N PHE A 276 32.16 28.55 18.98
CA PHE A 276 31.08 27.58 18.84
C PHE A 276 31.28 26.37 19.77
N GLU A 277 30.18 25.87 20.31
CA GLU A 277 30.08 24.62 21.05
C GLU A 277 29.13 23.69 20.30
N THR A 278 29.52 22.44 20.00
CA THR A 278 28.64 21.43 19.41
C THR A 278 28.41 20.27 20.37
N TRP A 279 27.14 19.91 20.55
CA TRP A 279 26.67 18.87 21.45
C TRP A 279 25.80 17.88 20.68
N VAL A 280 26.07 16.58 20.82
CA VAL A 280 25.25 15.50 20.24
C VAL A 280 24.46 14.83 21.35
N LEU A 281 23.16 14.62 21.14
CA LEU A 281 22.22 14.24 22.18
C LEU A 281 21.51 12.96 21.78
N ILE A 282 21.62 11.93 22.61
CA ILE A 282 21.17 10.57 22.24
C ILE A 282 20.20 10.04 23.29
N GLN A 283 18.97 9.78 22.86
CA GLN A 283 17.90 9.22 23.68
C GLN A 283 17.75 7.73 23.37
N ASN A 284 17.81 6.87 24.40
CA ASN A 284 17.39 5.47 24.31
C ASN A 284 15.98 5.32 24.92
N PRO A 285 14.92 5.31 24.11
CA PRO A 285 13.54 5.10 24.59
C PRO A 285 13.17 3.62 24.71
N GLY A 286 14.07 2.69 24.36
CA GLY A 286 13.84 1.25 24.35
C GLY A 286 13.90 0.62 25.74
N GLU A 287 13.64 -0.69 25.78
CA GLU A 287 13.67 -1.51 27.01
C GLU A 287 15.00 -2.27 27.19
N GLU A 288 15.94 -2.16 26.25
CA GLU A 288 17.29 -2.76 26.30
C GLU A 288 18.41 -1.70 26.36
N GLU A 289 19.61 -2.08 26.82
CA GLU A 289 20.80 -1.23 26.78
C GLU A 289 21.30 -1.12 25.33
N ALA A 290 21.52 0.11 24.86
CA ALA A 290 22.05 0.42 23.53
C ALA A 290 23.56 0.67 23.60
N GLY A 291 24.35 -0.13 22.90
CA GLY A 291 25.72 0.21 22.51
C GLY A 291 25.69 1.22 21.36
N VAL A 292 26.42 2.33 21.49
CA VAL A 292 26.38 3.46 20.54
C VAL A 292 27.79 3.93 20.22
N THR A 293 28.12 4.08 18.94
CA THR A 293 29.40 4.60 18.45
C THR A 293 29.17 5.88 17.65
N LEU A 294 29.97 6.91 17.93
CA LEU A 294 30.00 8.14 17.14
C LEU A 294 31.23 8.14 16.21
N SER A 295 31.10 8.74 15.04
CA SER A 295 32.23 9.17 14.22
C SER A 295 32.00 10.59 13.70
N PHE A 296 33.10 11.31 13.54
CA PHE A 296 33.11 12.72 13.16
C PHE A 296 33.80 12.90 11.81
N GLN A 297 33.34 13.84 11.00
CA GLN A 297 33.86 14.07 9.66
C GLN A 297 34.12 15.55 9.46
N GLY A 298 35.34 15.88 9.07
CA GLY A 298 35.78 17.25 8.76
C GLY A 298 36.20 17.41 7.30
N VAL A 299 36.89 18.51 7.00
CA VAL A 299 37.44 18.76 5.64
C VAL A 299 38.58 17.79 5.31
N GLU A 300 39.30 17.30 6.33
CA GLU A 300 40.42 16.35 6.17
C GLU A 300 39.99 14.86 6.17
N GLY A 301 38.71 14.56 6.44
CA GLY A 301 38.14 13.21 6.40
C GLY A 301 37.51 12.73 7.71
N LEU A 302 37.45 11.39 7.86
CA LEU A 302 36.77 10.67 8.95
C LEU A 302 37.67 10.48 10.19
N HIS A 303 37.11 10.75 11.37
CA HIS A 303 37.75 10.61 12.67
C HIS A 303 36.84 9.80 13.62
N THR A 304 37.42 8.84 14.34
CA THR A 304 36.69 8.00 15.30
C THR A 304 36.28 8.80 16.55
N GLY A 305 35.01 8.71 16.93
CA GLY A 305 34.44 9.31 18.14
C GLY A 305 34.34 8.32 19.31
N PRO A 306 33.63 8.71 20.39
CA PRO A 306 33.43 7.85 21.55
C PRO A 306 32.49 6.67 21.28
N GLU A 307 32.71 5.59 22.03
CA GLU A 307 31.78 4.48 22.21
C GLU A 307 31.09 4.60 23.58
N LEU A 308 29.78 4.34 23.62
CA LEU A 308 28.91 4.56 24.77
C LEU A 308 27.98 3.37 24.98
N LYS A 309 27.50 3.23 26.22
CA LYS A 309 26.40 2.34 26.58
C LYS A 309 25.31 3.18 27.22
N ILE A 310 24.13 3.20 26.61
CA ILE A 310 22.98 3.98 27.07
C ILE A 310 21.93 2.99 27.62
N PRO A 311 21.71 2.95 28.94
CA PRO A 311 20.69 2.08 29.53
C PRO A 311 19.27 2.41 29.02
N PRO A 312 18.32 1.48 29.12
CA PRO A 312 16.94 1.73 28.68
C PRO A 312 16.30 2.89 29.42
N GLY A 313 15.53 3.72 28.70
CA GLY A 313 14.86 4.88 29.26
C GLY A 313 15.79 6.02 29.73
N HIS A 314 17.05 6.02 29.31
CA HIS A 314 18.03 7.08 29.60
C HIS A 314 18.30 7.94 28.34
N ARG A 315 18.92 9.10 28.55
CA ARG A 315 19.62 9.85 27.48
C ARG A 315 21.04 10.20 27.90
N THR A 316 21.89 10.47 26.91
CA THR A 316 23.26 10.97 27.10
C THR A 316 23.51 12.19 26.19
N THR A 317 24.58 12.95 26.47
CA THR A 317 24.98 14.16 25.76
C THR A 317 26.50 14.14 25.60
N ILE A 318 26.98 14.36 24.39
CA ILE A 318 28.39 14.27 24.02
C ILE A 318 28.89 15.65 23.61
N ASN A 319 29.96 16.13 24.24
CA ASN A 319 30.69 17.31 23.80
C ASN A 319 31.60 16.95 22.62
N VAL A 320 31.31 17.48 21.42
CA VAL A 320 32.09 17.15 20.22
C VAL A 320 33.53 17.69 20.32
N ALA A 321 33.75 18.78 21.06
CA ALA A 321 35.07 19.37 21.25
C ALA A 321 36.04 18.48 22.08
N GLU A 322 35.54 17.47 22.80
CA GLU A 322 36.40 16.50 23.50
C GLU A 322 37.10 15.53 22.53
N THR A 323 36.58 15.36 21.31
CA THR A 323 37.21 14.54 20.25
C THR A 323 37.79 15.41 19.13
N CYS A 324 37.05 16.44 18.71
CA CYS A 324 37.40 17.35 17.62
C CYS A 324 37.52 18.79 18.18
N PRO A 325 38.57 19.13 18.96
CA PRO A 325 38.80 20.50 19.41
C PRO A 325 39.25 21.38 18.24
N ASP A 326 38.84 22.66 18.25
CA ASP A 326 39.31 23.68 17.32
C ASP A 326 39.00 23.39 15.83
N TRP A 327 37.82 22.82 15.53
CA TRP A 327 37.37 22.53 14.16
C TRP A 327 36.25 23.45 13.68
N TRP A 328 36.46 24.11 12.53
CA TRP A 328 35.43 24.91 11.84
C TRP A 328 34.33 24.09 11.18
N ASP A 329 34.62 22.85 10.80
CA ASP A 329 33.73 21.98 10.05
C ASP A 329 33.72 20.59 10.68
N VAL A 330 32.64 20.23 11.39
CA VAL A 330 32.39 18.89 11.93
C VAL A 330 30.99 18.41 11.51
N SER A 331 30.84 17.14 11.16
CA SER A 331 29.54 16.46 11.06
C SER A 331 29.63 15.13 11.80
N THR A 332 28.50 14.58 12.21
CA THR A 332 28.45 13.36 13.03
C THR A 332 27.68 12.26 12.31
N LYS A 333 28.19 11.03 12.37
CA LYS A 333 27.41 9.80 12.22
C LYS A 333 27.28 9.12 13.59
N VAL A 334 26.09 8.66 13.91
CA VAL A 334 25.78 7.85 15.10
C VAL A 334 25.34 6.47 14.61
N VAL A 335 25.91 5.41 15.19
CA VAL A 335 25.51 4.01 14.96
C VAL A 335 25.19 3.37 16.30
N SER A 336 24.15 2.53 16.36
CA SER A 336 23.75 1.82 17.57
C SER A 336 23.31 0.38 17.29
N ASP A 337 23.52 -0.52 18.25
CA ASP A 337 23.02 -1.90 18.22
C ASP A 337 21.56 -2.05 18.68
N LYS A 338 20.90 -0.93 19.03
CA LYS A 338 19.47 -0.82 19.34
C LYS A 338 18.89 0.50 18.81
N PRO A 339 17.58 0.57 18.50
CA PRO A 339 16.96 1.81 18.06
C PRO A 339 17.01 2.94 19.11
N VAL A 340 17.68 4.05 18.76
CA VAL A 340 17.82 5.29 19.57
C VAL A 340 17.32 6.52 18.79
N ILE A 341 17.38 7.72 19.37
CA ILE A 341 17.19 9.00 18.65
C ILE A 341 18.42 9.87 18.85
N ALA A 342 18.88 10.54 17.79
CA ALA A 342 19.94 11.55 17.87
C ALA A 342 19.46 12.95 17.45
N GLU A 343 19.86 13.97 18.21
CA GLU A 343 19.82 15.38 17.83
C GLU A 343 21.22 16.03 17.97
N ARG A 344 21.40 17.21 17.38
CA ARG A 344 22.54 18.10 17.62
C ARG A 344 22.05 19.45 18.12
N SER A 345 22.71 19.99 19.13
CA SER A 345 22.60 21.41 19.51
C SER A 345 23.93 22.11 19.32
N MET A 346 23.87 23.38 18.91
CA MET A 346 25.02 24.27 18.85
C MET A 346 24.73 25.58 19.57
N TYR A 347 25.72 26.07 20.31
CA TYR A 347 25.67 27.37 20.96
C TYR A 347 26.90 28.17 20.53
N PHE A 348 26.78 29.48 20.37
CA PHE A 348 27.86 30.30 19.84
C PHE A 348 27.79 31.74 20.33
N ASN A 349 28.91 32.47 20.15
CA ASN A 349 29.10 33.85 20.59
C ASN A 349 28.76 34.01 22.09
N GLU A 350 29.51 33.32 22.96
CA GLU A 350 29.29 33.28 24.42
C GLU A 350 27.87 32.80 24.81
N ARG A 351 27.27 31.94 23.98
CA ARG A 351 25.87 31.50 24.06
C ARG A 351 24.86 32.66 24.01
N THR A 352 25.11 33.73 23.24
CA THR A 352 24.01 34.65 22.87
C THR A 352 23.12 34.06 21.79
N GLY A 353 23.69 33.21 20.91
CA GLY A 353 22.98 32.50 19.85
C GLY A 353 23.15 30.99 19.94
N GLY A 354 22.28 30.26 19.24
CA GLY A 354 22.35 28.80 19.14
C GLY A 354 21.33 28.26 18.13
N HIS A 355 21.51 27.01 17.71
CA HIS A 355 20.56 26.28 16.86
C HIS A 355 20.57 24.79 17.17
N ASN A 356 19.59 24.04 16.67
CA ASN A 356 19.48 22.59 16.85
C ASN A 356 18.99 21.95 15.55
N SER A 357 19.30 20.67 15.36
CA SER A 357 18.79 19.82 14.30
C SER A 357 18.44 18.44 14.86
N ALA A 358 17.31 17.88 14.44
CA ALA A 358 17.07 16.46 14.54
C ALA A 358 17.90 15.72 13.48
N GLY A 359 18.52 14.60 13.88
CA GLY A 359 19.25 13.78 12.92
C GLY A 359 18.30 13.23 11.85
N VAL A 360 18.86 12.98 10.68
CA VAL A 360 18.19 12.21 9.62
C VAL A 360 18.80 10.81 9.55
N THR A 361 18.04 9.84 9.07
CA THR A 361 18.37 8.41 9.25
C THR A 361 18.93 7.75 7.98
N THR A 362 18.78 8.43 6.84
CA THR A 362 19.12 7.87 5.51
C THR A 362 19.82 8.94 4.67
N PRO A 363 21.03 8.69 4.14
CA PRO A 363 21.64 9.51 3.08
C PRO A 363 20.82 9.48 1.80
N GLN A 364 20.75 10.59 1.08
CA GLN A 364 19.99 10.72 -0.18
C GLN A 364 20.76 11.52 -1.22
N GLU A 365 20.43 11.30 -2.49
CA GLU A 365 20.99 12.02 -3.64
C GLU A 365 20.32 13.39 -3.86
N GLU A 366 19.12 13.62 -3.31
CA GLU A 366 18.40 14.89 -3.40
C GLU A 366 17.84 15.36 -2.05
N TRP A 367 18.04 16.66 -1.75
CA TRP A 367 17.56 17.31 -0.52
C TRP A 367 17.01 18.71 -0.78
N TYR A 368 16.01 19.12 0.00
CA TYR A 368 15.38 20.43 -0.09
C TYR A 368 15.46 21.22 1.22
N LEU A 369 15.68 22.54 1.09
CA LEU A 369 15.93 23.48 2.18
C LEU A 369 15.21 24.80 1.83
N ALA A 370 13.99 25.00 2.34
CA ALA A 370 13.05 26.02 1.87
C ALA A 370 13.33 27.46 2.37
N GLU A 371 14.14 27.63 3.42
CA GLU A 371 14.59 28.92 3.96
C GLU A 371 16.01 29.28 3.51
N GLY A 372 16.31 30.59 3.55
CA GLY A 372 17.63 31.15 3.29
C GLY A 372 17.57 32.65 2.90
N CYS A 373 18.60 33.39 3.29
CA CYS A 373 18.75 34.82 3.04
C CYS A 373 20.24 35.21 2.94
N THR A 374 20.60 35.99 1.94
CA THR A 374 21.95 36.56 1.72
C THR A 374 21.94 38.09 1.70
N ALA A 375 20.83 38.70 2.12
CA ALA A 375 20.65 40.14 2.26
C ALA A 375 20.65 40.56 3.74
N GLY A 376 20.65 41.87 4.00
CA GLY A 376 20.39 42.42 5.34
C GLY A 376 21.40 42.07 6.45
N GLY A 377 22.54 41.45 6.12
CA GLY A 377 23.49 40.94 7.11
C GLY A 377 23.25 39.49 7.55
N PHE A 378 22.43 38.74 6.81
CA PHE A 378 22.27 37.29 6.94
C PHE A 378 23.33 36.54 6.11
N GLU A 379 23.88 35.49 6.70
CA GLU A 379 24.82 34.52 6.13
C GLU A 379 24.15 33.14 6.12
N THR A 380 23.64 32.68 4.98
CA THR A 380 23.12 31.31 4.85
C THR A 380 24.19 30.35 4.34
N TRP A 381 24.36 29.24 5.05
CA TRP A 381 25.33 28.18 4.80
C TRP A 381 24.60 26.86 4.53
N VAL A 382 24.94 26.20 3.43
CA VAL A 382 24.50 24.83 3.11
C VAL A 382 25.62 23.88 3.51
N LEU A 383 25.27 22.85 4.29
CA LEU A 383 26.24 21.95 4.92
C LEU A 383 25.98 20.54 4.42
N MET A 384 27.00 19.96 3.79
CA MET A 384 26.91 18.67 3.12
C MET A 384 27.92 17.71 3.76
N GLN A 385 27.43 16.56 4.20
CA GLN A 385 28.20 15.46 4.77
C GLN A 385 28.18 14.30 3.77
N ASN A 386 29.35 13.75 3.46
CA ASN A 386 29.50 12.54 2.67
C ASN A 386 29.85 11.37 3.61
N PRO A 387 28.89 10.55 4.03
CA PRO A 387 29.15 9.38 4.87
C PRO A 387 29.71 8.18 4.09
N GLY A 388 29.78 8.25 2.75
CA GLY A 388 30.21 7.16 1.90
C GLY A 388 31.73 7.04 1.73
N GLU A 389 32.13 5.93 1.10
CA GLU A 389 33.53 5.60 0.79
C GLU A 389 34.02 6.15 -0.57
N GLU A 390 33.13 6.77 -1.36
CA GLU A 390 33.44 7.38 -2.66
C GLU A 390 33.34 8.91 -2.60
N GLU A 391 34.05 9.61 -3.50
CA GLU A 391 33.93 11.06 -3.65
C GLU A 391 32.56 11.40 -4.28
N ALA A 392 31.85 12.34 -3.67
CA ALA A 392 30.55 12.81 -4.13
C ALA A 392 30.69 14.17 -4.84
N SER A 393 30.19 14.27 -6.06
CA SER A 393 29.95 15.52 -6.77
C SER A 393 28.60 16.05 -6.32
N VAL A 394 28.58 17.21 -5.65
CA VAL A 394 27.35 17.85 -5.16
C VAL A 394 27.13 19.16 -5.89
N THR A 395 25.93 19.36 -6.40
CA THR A 395 25.49 20.60 -7.07
C THR A 395 24.39 21.26 -6.27
N LEU A 396 24.55 22.55 -6.02
CA LEU A 396 23.52 23.39 -5.42
C LEU A 396 22.74 24.11 -6.51
N SER A 397 21.41 24.04 -6.45
CA SER A 397 20.50 24.85 -7.23
C SER A 397 19.69 25.71 -6.28
N TYR A 398 19.61 27.01 -6.56
CA TYR A 398 18.87 27.94 -5.71
C TYR A 398 17.54 28.28 -6.36
N LEU A 399 16.51 28.54 -5.56
CA LEU A 399 15.22 29.02 -6.04
C LEU A 399 14.89 30.32 -5.30
N GLY A 400 14.27 31.28 -6.00
CA GLY A 400 13.83 32.57 -5.48
C GLY A 400 12.37 32.88 -5.89
N PRO A 401 11.87 34.09 -5.56
CA PRO A 401 10.55 34.57 -6.00
C PRO A 401 10.46 34.80 -7.53
N ASP A 402 11.61 34.89 -8.19
CA ASP A 402 11.81 35.09 -9.62
C ASP A 402 12.28 33.82 -10.36
N GLY A 403 12.27 32.67 -9.67
CA GLY A 403 12.58 31.34 -10.23
C GLY A 403 13.95 30.81 -9.83
N SER A 404 14.46 29.85 -10.61
CA SER A 404 15.72 29.15 -10.33
C SER A 404 16.96 29.98 -10.65
N HIS A 405 17.93 29.97 -9.74
CA HIS A 405 19.26 30.55 -9.88
C HIS A 405 20.34 29.47 -9.76
N PRO A 406 21.44 29.53 -10.55
CA PRO A 406 22.50 28.54 -10.49
C PRO A 406 23.33 28.70 -9.19
N GLY A 407 23.61 27.59 -8.51
CA GLY A 407 24.62 27.52 -7.46
C GLY A 407 25.90 26.80 -7.91
N PRO A 408 26.88 26.63 -7.02
CA PRO A 408 28.13 25.94 -7.32
C PRO A 408 27.97 24.42 -7.37
N THR A 409 28.85 23.77 -8.14
CA THR A 409 29.17 22.34 -8.00
C THR A 409 30.49 22.21 -7.22
N LEU A 410 30.54 21.28 -6.27
CA LEU A 410 31.71 21.00 -5.44
C LEU A 410 31.92 19.49 -5.26
N SER A 411 33.17 19.10 -5.03
CA SER A 411 33.55 17.73 -4.69
C SER A 411 33.67 17.57 -3.18
N LEU A 412 33.09 16.49 -2.66
CA LEU A 412 33.14 16.04 -1.27
C LEU A 412 33.88 14.69 -1.21
N PRO A 413 35.14 14.66 -0.76
CA PRO A 413 35.88 13.42 -0.58
C PRO A 413 35.15 12.39 0.31
N PRO A 414 35.51 11.09 0.20
CA PRO A 414 35.01 10.04 1.08
C PRO A 414 35.11 10.41 2.56
N GLY A 415 34.10 10.07 3.34
CA GLY A 415 34.14 10.25 4.78
C GLY A 415 34.33 11.70 5.25
N SER A 416 34.05 12.71 4.42
CA SER A 416 34.32 14.14 4.70
C SER A 416 33.06 15.01 4.71
N ARG A 417 33.21 16.30 5.02
CA ARG A 417 32.14 17.30 4.87
C ARG A 417 32.60 18.62 4.26
N ARG A 418 31.66 19.39 3.73
CA ARG A 418 31.88 20.74 3.19
C ARG A 418 30.73 21.69 3.48
N SER A 419 31.06 22.96 3.69
CA SER A 419 30.11 24.08 3.82
C SER A 419 30.19 25.00 2.59
N VAL A 420 29.06 25.58 2.17
CA VAL A 420 29.00 26.63 1.15
C VAL A 420 28.18 27.80 1.67
N ASN A 421 28.75 29.01 1.67
CA ASN A 421 27.99 30.23 1.88
C ASN A 421 27.25 30.60 0.57
N ILE A 422 25.93 30.72 0.64
CA ILE A 422 25.12 31.08 -0.54
C ILE A 422 25.53 32.46 -1.07
N ALA A 423 25.93 33.39 -0.18
CA ALA A 423 26.31 34.76 -0.56
C ALA A 423 27.56 34.84 -1.46
N ASP A 424 28.41 33.81 -1.48
CA ASP A 424 29.59 33.75 -2.38
C ASP A 424 29.19 33.63 -3.86
N ASN A 425 27.98 33.13 -4.14
CA ASN A 425 27.46 32.88 -5.49
C ASN A 425 26.18 33.67 -5.79
N SER A 426 25.38 34.00 -4.77
CA SER A 426 24.08 34.68 -4.91
C SER A 426 23.86 35.69 -3.77
N PRO A 427 24.64 36.80 -3.71
CA PRO A 427 24.56 37.80 -2.65
C PRO A 427 23.34 38.73 -2.79
N GLY A 428 22.83 39.23 -1.66
CA GLY A 428 21.82 40.30 -1.63
C GLY A 428 20.38 39.85 -1.91
N LEU A 429 20.10 38.54 -1.84
CA LEU A 429 18.76 37.98 -1.98
C LEU A 429 18.11 37.84 -0.59
N TRP A 430 16.89 38.38 -0.44
CA TRP A 430 16.13 38.30 0.81
C TRP A 430 15.45 36.95 1.05
N GLU A 431 15.42 36.10 0.02
CA GLU A 431 14.40 35.09 -0.16
C GLU A 431 14.94 33.99 -1.10
N ILE A 432 15.67 33.02 -0.56
CA ILE A 432 16.39 32.00 -1.34
C ILE A 432 16.31 30.61 -0.68
N SER A 433 15.85 29.58 -1.40
CA SER A 433 15.88 28.18 -0.95
C SER A 433 16.91 27.39 -1.75
N THR A 434 17.32 26.24 -1.24
CA THR A 434 18.28 25.35 -1.90
C THR A 434 17.64 24.00 -2.26
N LYS A 435 17.90 23.51 -3.47
CA LYS A 435 17.86 22.10 -3.85
C LYS A 435 19.31 21.62 -3.94
N VAL A 436 19.64 20.56 -3.20
CA VAL A 436 20.93 19.88 -3.25
C VAL A 436 20.74 18.63 -4.11
N THR A 437 21.59 18.42 -5.11
CA THR A 437 21.63 17.17 -5.89
C THR A 437 23.04 16.62 -5.89
N SER A 438 23.22 15.30 -5.79
CA SER A 438 24.52 14.66 -5.86
C SER A 438 24.47 13.36 -6.68
N ASP A 439 25.63 12.95 -7.20
CA ASP A 439 25.84 11.64 -7.85
C ASP A 439 26.12 10.50 -6.85
N LYS A 440 26.07 10.79 -5.54
CA LYS A 440 26.17 9.84 -4.43
C LYS A 440 25.23 10.24 -3.30
N PRO A 441 24.75 9.29 -2.47
CA PRO A 441 23.98 9.61 -1.27
C PRO A 441 24.79 10.45 -0.27
N VAL A 442 24.31 11.68 -0.01
CA VAL A 442 24.87 12.62 0.96
C VAL A 442 23.82 13.00 2.00
N ILE A 443 24.20 13.81 2.98
CA ILE A 443 23.29 14.44 3.95
C ILE A 443 23.40 15.95 3.79
N ALA A 444 22.27 16.66 3.79
CA ALA A 444 22.25 18.12 3.72
C ALA A 444 21.51 18.76 4.91
N GLU A 445 22.14 19.76 5.52
CA GLU A 445 21.52 20.72 6.43
C GLU A 445 21.72 22.15 5.91
N ARG A 446 20.98 23.11 6.47
CA ARG A 446 21.26 24.54 6.28
C ARG A 446 21.27 25.24 7.63
N SER A 447 22.30 26.06 7.85
CA SER A 447 22.33 27.05 8.93
C SER A 447 22.27 28.47 8.37
N THR A 448 21.69 29.40 9.12
CA THR A 448 21.70 30.82 8.77
C THR A 448 22.08 31.63 9.99
N TYR A 449 23.05 32.52 9.87
CA TYR A 449 23.54 33.38 10.96
C TYR A 449 23.39 34.85 10.58
N TRP A 450 23.31 35.75 11.56
CA TRP A 450 23.22 37.19 11.30
C TRP A 450 23.75 38.01 12.49
N ASN A 451 23.80 39.34 12.34
CA ASN A 451 24.28 40.28 13.37
C ASN A 451 25.65 39.88 13.98
N GLY A 452 26.60 39.48 13.14
CA GLY A 452 27.92 39.03 13.59
C GLY A 452 27.88 37.70 14.35
N ARG A 453 26.94 36.81 14.00
CA ARG A 453 26.69 35.51 14.65
C ARG A 453 26.23 35.65 16.11
N SER A 454 25.59 36.75 16.47
CA SER A 454 24.86 36.86 17.74
C SER A 454 23.50 36.14 17.68
N GLY A 455 22.92 36.01 16.48
CA GLY A 455 21.76 35.17 16.19
C GLY A 455 22.05 34.15 15.08
N GLY A 456 21.34 33.03 15.10
CA GLY A 456 21.38 32.02 14.04
C GLY A 456 20.28 30.97 14.18
N HIS A 457 20.00 30.24 13.11
CA HIS A 457 19.07 29.10 13.09
C HIS A 457 19.55 28.01 12.12
N ASN A 458 18.91 26.84 12.14
CA ASN A 458 19.24 25.69 11.30
C ASN A 458 17.96 24.92 10.93
N SER A 459 18.04 24.11 9.87
CA SER A 459 17.14 22.97 9.64
C SER A 459 17.89 21.81 8.99
N PRO A 460 17.53 20.55 9.29
CA PRO A 460 17.80 19.44 8.38
C PRO A 460 17.04 19.63 7.07
N GLY A 461 17.63 19.18 5.97
CA GLY A 461 16.94 19.10 4.69
C GLY A 461 15.84 18.05 4.71
N ARG A 462 14.77 18.25 3.93
CA ARG A 462 13.77 17.21 3.72
C ARG A 462 14.06 16.39 2.46
N GLN A 463 13.88 15.08 2.61
CA GLN A 463 13.64 14.11 1.55
C GLN A 463 12.19 14.20 1.06
N ARG A 464 11.81 13.48 0.00
CA ARG A 464 10.45 13.57 -0.54
C ARG A 464 9.50 12.46 -0.02
N GLY A 465 9.15 12.52 1.28
CA GLY A 465 7.93 11.95 1.96
C GLY A 465 7.93 10.56 2.65
N GLU A 466 6.96 10.36 3.59
CA GLU A 466 6.86 9.26 4.61
C GLU A 466 5.42 9.03 5.26
N THR A 467 5.27 8.08 6.22
CA THR A 467 4.06 7.32 6.76
C THR A 467 3.24 7.86 8.00
N VAL A 468 2.05 7.28 8.37
CA VAL A 468 0.99 7.74 9.36
C VAL A 468 0.11 6.66 10.11
N ILE A 469 -0.06 6.75 11.44
CA ILE A 469 -0.86 5.80 12.29
C ILE A 469 -2.02 6.47 13.08
N PRO A 470 -3.28 5.96 13.04
CA PRO A 470 -4.45 6.48 13.79
C PRO A 470 -4.38 6.22 15.29
N ASP A 471 -5.29 6.83 16.06
CA ASP A 471 -5.20 6.88 17.53
C ASP A 471 -5.98 5.86 18.38
N THR A 472 -6.81 5.06 17.73
CA THR A 472 -7.49 3.90 18.32
C THR A 472 -6.55 2.69 18.51
N THR A 473 -5.52 2.54 17.68
CA THR A 473 -4.43 1.51 17.69
C THR A 473 -3.54 1.46 18.96
N LYS A 474 -3.96 0.83 20.05
CA LYS A 474 -3.13 0.70 21.25
C LYS A 474 -2.07 -0.40 21.07
N VAL A 475 -0.91 -0.04 20.52
CA VAL A 475 0.29 -0.90 20.47
C VAL A 475 0.79 -1.13 21.90
N LEU A 476 0.62 -2.33 22.42
CA LEU A 476 1.07 -2.69 23.76
C LEU A 476 2.60 -2.85 23.77
N ASN A 477 3.26 -2.16 24.70
CA ASN A 477 4.70 -2.28 24.91
C ASN A 477 5.04 -3.58 25.67
N SER A 478 6.31 -4.00 25.62
CA SER A 478 6.74 -5.25 26.25
C SER A 478 6.54 -5.25 27.77
N SER A 479 6.63 -4.11 28.45
CA SER A 479 6.25 -3.99 29.88
C SER A 479 4.77 -4.35 30.17
N THR A 480 3.82 -4.00 29.29
CA THR A 480 2.40 -4.36 29.44
C THR A 480 2.12 -5.79 28.98
N LEU A 481 2.78 -6.21 27.91
CA LEU A 481 2.70 -7.57 27.39
C LEU A 481 3.26 -8.61 28.37
N ALA A 482 4.28 -8.27 29.16
CA ALA A 482 4.78 -9.10 30.26
C ALA A 482 3.71 -9.37 31.35
N GLU A 483 2.74 -8.47 31.49
CA GLU A 483 1.60 -8.63 32.42
C GLU A 483 0.41 -9.37 31.80
N LEU A 484 0.41 -9.63 30.48
CA LEU A 484 -0.58 -10.49 29.85
C LEU A 484 -0.45 -11.91 30.45
N GLU A 485 -1.55 -12.39 31.04
CA GLU A 485 -1.61 -13.69 31.70
C GLU A 485 -2.15 -14.75 30.76
N SER A 486 -3.19 -14.41 30.00
CA SER A 486 -3.85 -15.31 29.06
C SER A 486 -4.72 -14.54 28.07
N VAL A 487 -4.78 -15.05 26.84
CA VAL A 487 -5.71 -14.63 25.79
C VAL A 487 -6.75 -15.74 25.60
N SER A 488 -8.05 -15.42 25.60
CA SER A 488 -9.09 -16.41 25.27
C SER A 488 -9.00 -16.81 23.80
N SER A 489 -9.52 -17.99 23.45
CA SER A 489 -9.67 -18.39 22.04
C SER A 489 -10.36 -17.29 21.22
N GLY A 490 -9.78 -16.94 20.08
CA GLY A 490 -10.26 -15.85 19.21
C GLY A 490 -10.02 -14.43 19.75
N GLY A 491 -9.26 -14.24 20.83
CA GLY A 491 -8.93 -12.92 21.38
C GLY A 491 -10.04 -12.19 22.13
N GLY A 492 -11.27 -12.73 22.15
CA GLY A 492 -12.46 -12.05 22.71
C GLY A 492 -12.42 -11.71 24.21
N THR A 493 -11.44 -12.22 24.96
CA THR A 493 -11.13 -11.77 26.33
C THR A 493 -9.63 -11.86 26.59
N LEU A 494 -8.99 -10.74 26.90
CA LEU A 494 -7.59 -10.66 27.33
C LEU A 494 -7.57 -10.49 28.86
N THR A 495 -6.77 -11.30 29.56
CA THR A 495 -6.62 -11.20 31.02
C THR A 495 -5.17 -10.91 31.37
N PHE A 496 -4.97 -9.85 32.18
CA PHE A 496 -3.67 -9.39 32.63
C PHE A 496 -3.56 -9.53 34.15
N LYS A 497 -2.36 -9.92 34.62
CA LYS A 497 -2.02 -10.25 36.01
C LYS A 497 -2.31 -9.10 36.98
N LYS A 498 -2.11 -7.87 36.50
CA LYS A 498 -2.40 -6.60 37.17
C LYS A 498 -2.66 -5.52 36.10
N SER A 499 -3.09 -4.33 36.53
CA SER A 499 -3.17 -3.20 35.60
C SER A 499 -1.80 -2.59 35.31
N THR A 500 -1.69 -1.97 34.13
CA THR A 500 -0.58 -1.09 33.71
C THR A 500 -1.19 0.21 33.18
N GLY A 501 -0.37 1.25 32.99
CA GLY A 501 -0.86 2.52 32.41
C GLY A 501 -1.55 2.34 31.06
N GLN A 502 -1.07 1.42 30.20
CA GLN A 502 -1.74 1.12 28.93
C GLN A 502 -3.10 0.43 29.17
N LEU A 503 -3.20 -0.53 30.09
CA LEU A 503 -4.46 -1.23 30.40
C LEU A 503 -5.49 -0.33 31.08
N ASP A 504 -5.07 0.55 31.99
CA ASP A 504 -5.93 1.55 32.62
C ASP A 504 -6.47 2.55 31.58
N SER A 505 -5.75 2.80 30.50
CA SER A 505 -6.20 3.66 29.39
C SER A 505 -7.19 3.00 28.42
N LEU A 506 -7.26 1.66 28.32
CA LEU A 506 -8.12 0.97 27.35
C LEU A 506 -9.62 1.30 27.51
N LEU A 507 -10.24 1.81 26.45
CA LEU A 507 -11.67 2.14 26.35
C LEU A 507 -12.40 1.19 25.40
N LYS A 508 -13.73 1.11 25.53
CA LYS A 508 -14.56 0.47 24.50
C LYS A 508 -14.39 1.19 23.17
N GLY A 509 -13.97 0.48 22.13
CA GLY A 509 -13.70 0.98 20.78
C GLY A 509 -12.21 1.01 20.40
N ASP A 510 -11.29 0.90 21.37
CA ASP A 510 -9.85 0.87 21.11
C ASP A 510 -9.44 -0.39 20.34
N VAL A 511 -8.53 -0.24 19.38
CA VAL A 511 -7.95 -1.34 18.61
C VAL A 511 -6.61 -1.73 19.25
N ILE A 512 -6.59 -2.77 20.07
CA ILE A 512 -5.36 -3.30 20.67
C ILE A 512 -4.51 -3.93 19.57
N VAL A 513 -3.25 -3.50 19.48
CA VAL A 513 -2.17 -4.18 18.77
C VAL A 513 -1.24 -4.80 19.82
N CYS A 514 -1.11 -6.12 19.84
CA CYS A 514 -0.02 -6.77 20.55
C CYS A 514 1.11 -7.11 19.58
N GLY A 515 2.36 -6.91 20.03
CA GLY A 515 3.52 -7.54 19.41
C GLY A 515 3.59 -9.05 19.70
N VAL A 516 4.66 -9.68 19.22
CA VAL A 516 4.90 -11.12 19.38
C VAL A 516 5.23 -11.46 20.83
N THR A 517 4.50 -12.42 21.42
CA THR A 517 4.78 -12.95 22.76
C THR A 517 4.30 -14.39 22.89
N ASP A 518 4.67 -15.10 23.97
CA ASP A 518 4.12 -16.43 24.31
C ASP A 518 2.57 -16.47 24.35
N ASN A 519 1.92 -15.35 24.69
CA ASN A 519 0.46 -15.21 24.77
C ASN A 519 -0.17 -14.62 23.49
N THR A 520 0.64 -14.01 22.63
CA THR A 520 0.26 -13.41 21.34
C THR A 520 1.31 -13.77 20.28
N PRO A 521 1.46 -15.07 19.95
CA PRO A 521 2.56 -15.56 19.10
C PRO A 521 2.46 -15.06 17.65
N TYR A 522 1.32 -14.49 17.27
CA TYR A 522 1.04 -13.94 15.95
C TYR A 522 0.75 -12.42 16.04
N GLY A 523 1.31 -11.75 17.04
CA GLY A 523 0.74 -10.49 17.51
C GLY A 523 -0.74 -10.66 17.87
N LEU A 524 -1.49 -9.56 17.88
CA LEU A 524 -2.93 -9.57 18.04
C LEU A 524 -3.54 -8.22 17.60
N LEU A 525 -4.63 -8.21 16.82
CA LEU A 525 -5.40 -7.00 16.46
C LEU A 525 -6.86 -7.16 16.90
N ARG A 526 -7.29 -6.46 17.95
CA ARG A 526 -8.64 -6.63 18.54
C ARG A 526 -9.28 -5.31 18.96
N LYS A 527 -10.58 -5.17 18.72
CA LYS A 527 -11.35 -3.99 19.14
C LYS A 527 -11.98 -4.21 20.51
N VAL A 528 -11.69 -3.39 21.50
CA VAL A 528 -12.18 -3.54 22.88
C VAL A 528 -13.68 -3.30 22.95
N THR A 529 -14.42 -4.23 23.57
CA THR A 529 -15.87 -4.10 23.83
C THR A 529 -16.18 -3.74 25.28
N SER A 530 -15.31 -4.11 26.22
CA SER A 530 -15.47 -3.85 27.66
C SER A 530 -14.15 -4.01 28.42
N LYS A 531 -14.02 -3.34 29.58
CA LYS A 531 -12.91 -3.55 30.53
C LYS A 531 -13.45 -3.60 31.96
N LYS A 532 -12.89 -4.50 32.77
CA LYS A 532 -13.22 -4.65 34.20
C LYS A 532 -11.99 -5.08 34.99
N THR A 533 -11.86 -4.54 36.21
CA THR A 533 -10.82 -4.95 37.17
C THR A 533 -11.44 -5.85 38.22
N GLN A 534 -10.93 -7.08 38.40
CA GLN A 534 -11.47 -8.06 39.33
C GLN A 534 -10.34 -8.80 40.04
N GLY A 535 -10.34 -8.75 41.38
CA GLY A 535 -9.31 -9.44 42.19
C GLY A 535 -7.88 -8.95 41.96
N GLY A 536 -7.70 -7.73 41.47
CA GLY A 536 -6.40 -7.14 41.09
C GLY A 536 -6.02 -7.34 39.62
N LYS A 537 -6.65 -8.29 38.93
CA LYS A 537 -6.45 -8.54 37.49
C LYS A 537 -7.29 -7.61 36.63
N VAL A 538 -6.83 -7.34 35.41
CA VAL A 538 -7.61 -6.60 34.39
C VAL A 538 -8.10 -7.60 33.35
N ILE A 539 -9.39 -7.56 33.07
CA ILE A 539 -10.04 -8.39 32.06
C ILE A 539 -10.64 -7.44 31.02
N VAL A 540 -10.22 -7.62 29.76
CA VAL A 540 -10.61 -6.80 28.61
C VAL A 540 -11.38 -7.70 27.65
N ASP A 541 -12.67 -7.46 27.48
CA ASP A 541 -13.48 -8.17 26.48
C ASP A 541 -13.34 -7.46 25.12
N THR A 542 -13.29 -8.19 24.00
CA THR A 542 -13.03 -7.64 22.66
C THR A 542 -13.87 -8.28 21.55
N GLU A 543 -13.92 -7.61 20.40
CA GLU A 543 -14.37 -8.06 19.08
C GLU A 543 -13.22 -7.90 18.06
N ASP A 544 -13.48 -8.18 16.78
CA ASP A 544 -12.48 -8.11 15.71
C ASP A 544 -12.12 -6.65 15.41
N GLY A 545 -10.89 -6.39 14.94
CA GLY A 545 -10.42 -5.06 14.53
C GLY A 545 -9.79 -5.10 13.14
N PHE A 546 -9.86 -3.98 12.41
CA PHE A 546 -9.42 -3.87 11.02
C PHE A 546 -8.14 -3.03 10.87
N LEU A 547 -7.44 -3.17 9.75
CA LEU A 547 -6.14 -2.57 9.47
C LEU A 547 -6.26 -1.08 9.12
N GLU A 548 -7.32 -0.62 8.46
CA GLU A 548 -7.59 0.82 8.31
C GLU A 548 -8.08 1.49 9.61
N GLU A 549 -8.46 0.70 10.63
CA GLU A 549 -8.63 1.21 12.00
C GLU A 549 -7.28 1.26 12.77
N ALA A 550 -6.23 0.66 12.20
CA ALA A 550 -4.92 0.47 12.79
C ALA A 550 -3.80 1.32 12.15
N VAL A 551 -3.91 1.63 10.85
CA VAL A 551 -2.99 2.40 9.98
C VAL A 551 -3.84 3.29 9.05
N ASN A 552 -3.52 4.58 8.87
CA ASN A 552 -4.39 5.55 8.19
C ASN A 552 -3.85 6.07 6.86
N ARG A 553 -2.54 6.31 6.82
CA ARG A 553 -1.78 6.53 5.60
C ARG A 553 -0.44 5.86 5.81
N GLY A 554 0.03 5.05 4.88
CA GLY A 554 1.33 4.44 5.05
C GLY A 554 1.58 3.35 4.05
N THR A 555 2.84 3.24 3.68
CA THR A 555 3.31 2.23 2.73
C THR A 555 3.83 1.07 3.56
N LEU A 556 2.98 0.09 3.79
CA LEU A 556 3.41 -1.20 4.29
C LEU A 556 4.19 -1.86 3.17
N ASN A 557 5.48 -2.12 3.41
CA ASN A 557 6.38 -2.78 2.50
C ASN A 557 7.00 -3.95 3.27
N VAL A 558 6.64 -5.18 2.90
CA VAL A 558 7.13 -6.40 3.55
C VAL A 558 7.50 -7.43 2.49
N GLU A 559 8.80 -7.59 2.29
CA GLU A 559 9.40 -8.56 1.37
C GLU A 559 10.16 -9.60 2.22
N GLN A 560 9.83 -10.89 2.07
CA GLN A 560 10.49 -11.98 2.82
C GLN A 560 10.58 -13.28 2.01
N ASN A 561 11.77 -13.89 2.07
CA ASN A 561 12.01 -15.27 1.64
C ASN A 561 11.92 -16.22 2.85
N LEU A 562 11.00 -17.18 2.79
CA LEU A 562 10.67 -18.08 3.90
C LEU A 562 11.50 -19.36 3.87
N ASN A 563 12.44 -19.43 4.80
CA ASN A 563 13.45 -20.48 4.87
C ASN A 563 13.45 -21.17 6.26
N SER A 564 14.29 -22.20 6.40
CA SER A 564 14.37 -23.02 7.61
C SER A 564 14.88 -22.28 8.86
N ASP A 565 15.62 -21.18 8.72
CA ASP A 565 16.12 -20.38 9.85
C ASP A 565 15.02 -19.46 10.42
N ASP A 566 14.02 -19.07 9.60
CA ASP A 566 12.82 -18.32 10.00
C ASP A 566 11.70 -19.21 10.59
N LEU A 567 11.90 -20.53 10.65
CA LEU A 567 10.85 -21.50 10.98
C LEU A 567 10.65 -21.63 12.51
N VAL A 568 9.46 -21.28 13.01
CA VAL A 568 9.09 -21.46 14.42
C VAL A 568 8.64 -22.89 14.70
N SER A 569 7.94 -23.53 13.76
CA SER A 569 7.49 -24.91 13.89
C SER A 569 7.04 -25.51 12.56
N ALA A 570 7.28 -26.81 12.37
CA ALA A 570 6.64 -27.60 11.32
C ALA A 570 5.90 -28.80 11.94
N THR A 571 4.65 -29.04 11.52
CA THR A 571 3.76 -30.06 12.12
C THR A 571 3.16 -30.95 11.04
N ALA A 572 3.34 -32.27 11.19
CA ALA A 572 2.64 -33.28 10.41
C ALA A 572 1.22 -33.44 10.98
N LEU A 573 0.20 -33.34 10.13
CA LEU A 573 -1.20 -33.31 10.54
C LEU A 573 -1.92 -34.66 10.34
N VAL A 574 -1.26 -35.62 9.68
CA VAL A 574 -1.79 -36.96 9.37
C VAL A 574 -0.69 -37.99 9.65
N ASP A 575 -1.08 -39.16 10.18
CA ASP A 575 -0.18 -40.29 10.36
C ASP A 575 0.46 -40.71 9.02
N GLY A 576 1.71 -41.17 9.05
CA GLY A 576 2.47 -41.51 7.83
C GLY A 576 3.13 -40.33 7.11
N VAL A 577 3.01 -39.10 7.63
CA VAL A 577 3.73 -37.93 7.15
C VAL A 577 4.96 -37.66 8.02
N HIS A 578 6.11 -37.45 7.37
CA HIS A 578 7.39 -37.15 8.00
C HIS A 578 7.96 -35.85 7.44
N ILE A 579 8.22 -34.90 8.32
CA ILE A 579 8.87 -33.64 7.98
C ILE A 579 10.37 -33.85 8.15
N GLU A 580 11.15 -33.40 7.17
CA GLU A 580 12.60 -33.50 7.21
C GLU A 580 13.14 -32.14 7.69
N ASP A 581 13.70 -32.09 8.90
CA ASP A 581 14.35 -30.88 9.40
C ASP A 581 15.46 -30.45 8.42
N GLY A 582 15.30 -29.25 7.86
CA GLY A 582 16.32 -28.58 7.05
C GLY A 582 17.50 -28.14 7.92
N GLY A 583 18.33 -29.10 8.33
CA GLY A 583 19.42 -28.87 9.27
C GLY A 583 20.48 -27.92 8.73
N ASN A 584 20.43 -26.66 9.19
CA ASN A 584 21.31 -25.52 8.91
C ASN A 584 21.43 -25.07 7.44
N SER A 585 21.32 -23.75 7.26
CA SER A 585 21.67 -22.96 6.06
C SER A 585 20.79 -23.16 4.81
N GLY A 586 19.73 -22.35 4.74
CA GLY A 586 19.14 -21.89 3.48
C GLY A 586 18.44 -22.92 2.58
N GLY A 587 18.11 -24.10 3.12
CA GLY A 587 17.33 -25.11 2.39
C GLY A 587 15.82 -24.84 2.46
N GLY A 588 15.13 -25.05 1.33
CA GLY A 588 13.66 -25.00 1.25
C GLY A 588 12.95 -26.04 2.13
N LEU A 589 11.65 -25.85 2.32
CA LEU A 589 10.81 -26.70 3.16
C LEU A 589 10.59 -28.08 2.52
N LYS A 590 10.64 -29.15 3.34
CA LYS A 590 10.58 -30.53 2.84
C LYS A 590 9.76 -31.47 3.72
N PHE A 591 8.93 -32.29 3.08
CA PHE A 591 8.25 -33.40 3.73
C PHE A 591 8.12 -34.63 2.81
N THR A 592 7.96 -35.79 3.45
CA THR A 592 7.77 -37.09 2.81
C THR A 592 6.51 -37.75 3.38
N VAL A 593 5.72 -38.39 2.53
CA VAL A 593 4.53 -39.17 2.85
C VAL A 593 4.88 -40.65 2.67
N SER A 594 5.27 -41.30 3.76
CA SER A 594 5.85 -42.65 3.77
C SER A 594 4.82 -43.78 3.87
N GLU A 595 3.58 -43.48 4.24
CA GLU A 595 2.45 -44.42 4.23
C GLU A 595 1.32 -43.87 3.36
N ASP A 596 0.51 -44.74 2.76
CA ASP A 596 -0.61 -44.33 1.89
C ASP A 596 -1.66 -43.55 2.70
N ILE A 597 -1.80 -42.25 2.44
CA ILE A 597 -2.88 -41.43 3.00
C ILE A 597 -4.19 -41.81 2.30
N ASP A 598 -5.10 -42.37 3.09
CA ASP A 598 -6.46 -42.71 2.66
C ASP A 598 -7.32 -41.43 2.57
N LEU A 599 -7.75 -41.10 1.35
CA LEU A 599 -8.62 -40.01 0.94
C LEU A 599 -9.97 -40.60 0.51
N ASP A 600 -10.73 -41.09 1.49
CA ASP A 600 -12.03 -41.76 1.32
C ASP A 600 -12.01 -42.93 0.32
N GLY A 601 -10.92 -43.71 0.33
CA GLY A 601 -10.70 -44.91 -0.50
C GLY A 601 -9.79 -44.70 -1.72
N ALA A 602 -9.41 -43.46 -2.04
CA ALA A 602 -8.22 -43.17 -2.83
C ALA A 602 -6.99 -43.13 -1.92
N LYS A 603 -5.87 -43.69 -2.34
CA LYS A 603 -4.61 -43.72 -1.58
C LYS A 603 -3.54 -42.90 -2.27
N LEU A 604 -2.86 -42.05 -1.51
CA LEU A 604 -1.74 -41.26 -2.01
C LEU A 604 -0.50 -41.35 -1.09
N SER A 605 0.66 -41.55 -1.69
CA SER A 605 1.98 -41.52 -1.04
C SER A 605 3.00 -40.77 -1.92
N GLY A 606 4.12 -40.31 -1.37
CA GLY A 606 5.03 -39.44 -2.13
C GLY A 606 6.05 -38.63 -1.32
N SER A 607 6.67 -37.63 -1.95
CA SER A 607 7.53 -36.63 -1.29
C SER A 607 7.46 -35.29 -2.01
N VAL A 608 7.61 -34.19 -1.27
CA VAL A 608 7.49 -32.83 -1.80
C VAL A 608 8.51 -31.91 -1.12
N THR A 609 9.19 -31.09 -1.93
CA THR A 609 10.10 -30.04 -1.47
C THR A 609 9.69 -28.72 -2.11
N PHE A 610 9.66 -27.61 -1.37
CA PHE A 610 9.33 -26.31 -1.93
C PHE A 610 10.01 -25.12 -1.23
N GLU A 611 10.24 -24.05 -1.98
CA GLU A 611 10.68 -22.73 -1.49
C GLU A 611 9.51 -21.74 -1.62
N GLN A 612 9.43 -20.77 -0.71
CA GLN A 612 8.33 -19.81 -0.64
C GLN A 612 8.84 -18.39 -0.40
N GLU A 613 8.43 -17.47 -1.26
CA GLU A 613 8.76 -16.03 -1.17
C GLU A 613 7.49 -15.21 -1.33
N PHE A 614 7.40 -14.07 -0.64
CA PHE A 614 6.31 -13.12 -0.83
C PHE A 614 6.76 -11.67 -0.75
N ASP A 615 6.00 -10.83 -1.45
CA ASP A 615 6.00 -9.39 -1.31
C ASP A 615 4.56 -8.94 -0.98
N LEU A 616 4.46 -8.10 0.05
CA LEU A 616 3.25 -7.40 0.44
C LEU A 616 3.54 -5.91 0.49
N ASN A 617 3.08 -5.22 -0.55
CA ASN A 617 2.99 -3.77 -0.59
C ASN A 617 1.53 -3.35 -0.37
N ALA A 618 1.28 -2.44 0.56
CA ALA A 618 -0.05 -1.84 0.75
C ALA A 618 0.09 -0.36 1.08
N ARG A 619 -0.41 0.50 0.18
CA ARG A 619 -0.64 1.91 0.49
C ARG A 619 -2.07 2.05 0.98
N ILE A 620 -2.19 2.13 2.30
CA ILE A 620 -3.39 2.68 2.91
C ILE A 620 -3.26 4.19 2.79
N ASP A 621 -4.35 4.86 2.45
CA ASP A 621 -4.47 6.32 2.51
C ASP A 621 -5.94 6.69 2.74
N PHE A 622 -6.20 7.98 2.96
CA PHE A 622 -7.56 8.51 2.91
C PHE A 622 -7.76 9.26 1.60
N ASN A 623 -8.96 9.17 1.02
CA ASN A 623 -9.29 9.95 -0.16
C ASN A 623 -9.46 11.44 0.23
N PRO A 624 -8.59 12.37 -0.24
CA PRO A 624 -8.62 13.77 0.21
C PRO A 624 -9.89 14.52 -0.25
N LEU A 625 -10.63 13.97 -1.23
CA LEU A 625 -11.88 14.53 -1.73
C LEU A 625 -13.12 13.99 -0.97
N ARG A 626 -12.94 13.01 -0.07
CA ARG A 626 -14.01 12.40 0.74
C ARG A 626 -13.55 12.06 2.17
N PRO A 627 -13.19 13.05 3.02
CA PRO A 627 -12.64 12.79 4.36
C PRO A 627 -13.61 12.09 5.35
N TRP A 628 -14.90 11.97 5.03
CA TRP A 628 -15.89 11.20 5.80
C TRP A 628 -15.93 9.71 5.44
N ASP A 629 -15.26 9.31 4.37
CA ASP A 629 -15.02 7.90 4.05
C ASP A 629 -13.86 7.42 4.96
N PRO A 630 -14.01 6.33 5.76
CA PRO A 630 -12.86 5.76 6.46
C PRO A 630 -11.77 5.37 5.46
N PRO A 631 -10.47 5.41 5.87
CA PRO A 631 -9.34 5.21 4.98
C PRO A 631 -9.48 3.93 4.18
N SER A 632 -9.08 3.99 2.92
CA SER A 632 -9.11 2.84 2.04
C SER A 632 -7.71 2.23 1.98
N LEU A 633 -7.69 0.93 1.74
CA LEU A 633 -6.66 0.39 0.87
C LEU A 633 -6.81 1.15 -0.47
N GLU A 634 -5.86 2.02 -0.83
CA GLU A 634 -5.88 2.74 -2.11
C GLU A 634 -5.13 1.91 -3.17
N GLU A 635 -3.97 1.40 -2.77
CA GLU A 635 -3.19 0.41 -3.53
C GLU A 635 -2.83 -0.78 -2.65
N MET A 636 -2.89 -1.97 -3.23
CA MET A 636 -2.31 -3.19 -2.67
C MET A 636 -1.63 -3.95 -3.78
N THR A 637 -0.47 -4.52 -3.52
CA THR A 637 0.11 -5.58 -4.32
C THR A 637 0.53 -6.67 -3.36
N PHE A 638 -0.10 -7.84 -3.48
CA PHE A 638 0.40 -9.07 -2.87
C PHE A 638 0.85 -10.00 -3.99
N THR A 639 2.09 -10.47 -3.91
CA THR A 639 2.58 -11.54 -4.76
C THR A 639 3.26 -12.61 -3.93
N THR A 640 3.15 -13.85 -4.37
CA THR A 640 3.88 -14.97 -3.79
C THR A 640 4.40 -15.87 -4.89
N THR A 641 5.65 -16.31 -4.74
CA THR A 641 6.31 -17.23 -5.67
C THR A 641 6.63 -18.51 -4.93
N THR A 642 6.19 -19.63 -5.49
CA THR A 642 6.46 -20.98 -4.97
C THR A 642 7.27 -21.75 -6.00
N LYS A 643 8.39 -22.34 -5.57
CA LYS A 643 9.15 -23.30 -6.37
C LYS A 643 8.96 -24.66 -5.74
N GLU A 644 8.44 -25.63 -6.46
CA GLU A 644 8.05 -26.95 -5.93
C GLU A 644 8.63 -28.09 -6.77
N GLU A 645 9.07 -29.16 -6.10
CA GLU A 645 9.29 -30.49 -6.67
C GLU A 645 8.48 -31.53 -5.89
N ALA A 646 7.50 -32.13 -6.56
CA ALA A 646 6.58 -33.10 -6.00
C ALA A 646 6.70 -34.45 -6.72
N ASN A 647 6.74 -35.54 -5.95
CA ASN A 647 6.74 -36.91 -6.45
C ASN A 647 5.56 -37.64 -5.80
N LEU A 648 4.49 -37.90 -6.56
CA LEU A 648 3.22 -38.40 -6.04
C LEU A 648 2.84 -39.74 -6.69
N LYS A 649 2.35 -40.67 -5.88
CA LYS A 649 1.76 -41.94 -6.30
C LYS A 649 0.28 -41.95 -5.97
N LEU A 650 -0.58 -42.21 -6.95
CA LEU A 650 -2.03 -42.37 -6.77
C LEU A 650 -2.44 -43.82 -6.98
N SER A 651 -3.29 -44.34 -6.08
CA SER A 651 -3.99 -45.61 -6.29
C SER A 651 -5.42 -45.60 -5.72
N GLY A 652 -6.27 -46.54 -6.14
CA GLY A 652 -7.64 -46.67 -5.63
C GLY A 652 -8.34 -47.96 -6.07
N GLU A 653 -9.29 -48.45 -5.26
CA GLU A 653 -10.05 -49.68 -5.49
C GLU A 653 -11.54 -49.49 -5.15
N VAL A 654 -12.46 -50.15 -5.87
CA VAL A 654 -13.94 -50.13 -5.69
C VAL A 654 -14.63 -48.86 -6.25
N PRO A 655 -15.89 -48.93 -6.77
CA PRO A 655 -16.72 -47.77 -7.12
C PRO A 655 -16.90 -46.78 -5.96
N ILE A 656 -16.12 -45.70 -6.00
CA ILE A 656 -16.16 -44.61 -5.01
C ILE A 656 -16.33 -43.27 -5.73
N GLU A 657 -17.24 -42.46 -5.20
CA GLU A 657 -17.32 -41.02 -5.48
C GLU A 657 -16.49 -40.29 -4.42
N VAL A 658 -15.20 -40.10 -4.71
CA VAL A 658 -14.25 -39.42 -3.83
C VAL A 658 -14.40 -37.91 -4.03
N LYS A 659 -14.50 -37.17 -2.93
CA LYS A 659 -14.28 -35.71 -2.91
C LYS A 659 -13.66 -35.33 -1.57
N ALA A 660 -12.38 -35.63 -1.44
CA ALA A 660 -11.61 -35.49 -0.21
C ALA A 660 -10.47 -34.48 -0.41
N GLU A 661 -10.28 -33.61 0.56
CA GLU A 661 -9.09 -32.76 0.72
C GLU A 661 -8.66 -32.86 2.18
N LYS A 662 -7.36 -33.04 2.43
CA LYS A 662 -6.77 -33.10 3.77
C LYS A 662 -5.56 -32.17 3.84
N GLU A 663 -5.46 -31.41 4.92
CA GLU A 663 -4.23 -30.73 5.29
C GLU A 663 -3.26 -31.78 5.84
N ILE A 664 -2.06 -31.88 5.28
CA ILE A 664 -1.08 -32.93 5.62
C ILE A 664 0.13 -32.40 6.38
N VAL A 665 0.54 -31.15 6.11
CA VAL A 665 1.66 -30.47 6.77
C VAL A 665 1.33 -29.00 6.98
N ARG A 666 1.77 -28.42 8.11
CA ARG A 666 1.76 -26.97 8.34
C ARG A 666 3.11 -26.48 8.83
N TYR A 667 3.63 -25.43 8.18
CA TYR A 667 4.82 -24.68 8.56
C TYR A 667 4.39 -23.29 9.07
N ASN A 668 4.84 -22.91 10.26
CA ASN A 668 4.62 -21.59 10.84
C ASN A 668 5.98 -20.88 10.97
N PHE A 669 6.08 -19.67 10.42
CA PHE A 669 7.30 -18.87 10.44
C PHE A 669 7.29 -17.81 11.54
N ALA A 670 8.46 -17.22 11.79
CA ALA A 670 8.62 -16.09 12.68
C ALA A 670 7.76 -14.90 12.21
N PRO A 671 7.08 -14.18 13.11
CA PRO A 671 6.32 -13.00 12.74
C PRO A 671 7.25 -11.83 12.37
N ILE A 672 6.92 -11.14 11.29
CA ILE A 672 7.67 -9.99 10.77
C ILE A 672 7.01 -8.71 11.28
N ILE A 673 7.79 -7.83 11.91
CA ILE A 673 7.35 -6.52 12.40
C ILE A 673 7.72 -5.47 11.36
N VAL A 674 6.75 -4.70 10.86
CA VAL A 674 7.00 -3.74 9.78
C VAL A 674 7.68 -2.46 10.32
N PRO A 675 8.83 -2.03 9.77
CA PRO A 675 9.47 -0.78 10.21
C PRO A 675 8.55 0.43 10.03
N GLY A 676 8.43 1.25 11.07
CA GLY A 676 7.56 2.45 11.06
C GLY A 676 6.04 2.18 11.04
N LEU A 677 5.59 0.92 11.04
CA LEU A 677 4.18 0.54 10.96
C LEU A 677 3.82 -0.54 12.00
N PRO A 678 2.76 -0.37 12.81
CA PRO A 678 2.24 -1.41 13.68
C PRO A 678 1.44 -2.37 12.83
N VAL A 679 2.15 -3.25 12.12
CA VAL A 679 1.61 -4.44 11.48
C VAL A 679 2.54 -5.60 11.79
N VAL A 680 1.95 -6.77 12.07
CA VAL A 680 2.69 -8.02 12.20
C VAL A 680 2.19 -8.96 11.12
N VAL A 681 3.07 -9.33 10.21
CA VAL A 681 2.81 -10.31 9.14
C VAL A 681 3.31 -11.67 9.62
N ILE A 682 2.45 -12.68 9.60
CA ILE A 682 2.80 -14.05 9.98
C ILE A 682 2.64 -14.95 8.76
N PRO A 683 3.76 -15.36 8.15
CA PRO A 683 3.72 -16.30 7.06
C PRO A 683 3.38 -17.70 7.60
N THR A 684 2.40 -18.36 6.99
CA THR A 684 2.04 -19.75 7.27
C THR A 684 1.88 -20.49 5.96
N VAL A 685 2.57 -21.62 5.78
CA VAL A 685 2.35 -22.50 4.62
C VAL A 685 1.68 -23.78 5.08
N THR A 686 0.45 -24.01 4.60
CA THR A 686 -0.25 -25.28 4.78
C THR A 686 -0.22 -26.05 3.47
N VAL A 687 0.24 -27.30 3.51
CA VAL A 687 0.21 -28.18 2.35
C VAL A 687 -1.01 -29.06 2.43
N LYS A 688 -1.85 -28.98 1.41
CA LYS A 688 -3.05 -29.78 1.25
C LYS A 688 -2.85 -30.87 0.21
N LEU A 689 -3.61 -31.94 0.37
CA LEU A 689 -3.62 -33.11 -0.48
C LEU A 689 -5.06 -33.48 -0.79
N GLY A 690 -5.42 -33.63 -2.05
CA GLY A 690 -6.82 -33.90 -2.39
C GLY A 690 -7.00 -34.87 -3.54
N ALA A 691 -8.19 -35.47 -3.56
CA ALA A 691 -8.68 -36.39 -4.57
C ALA A 691 -10.15 -36.08 -4.88
N ASN A 692 -10.53 -36.04 -6.15
CA ASN A 692 -11.90 -35.80 -6.60
C ASN A 692 -12.20 -36.64 -7.85
N GLY A 693 -13.24 -37.47 -7.81
CA GLY A 693 -13.63 -38.23 -8.98
C GLY A 693 -14.60 -39.38 -8.69
N LYS A 694 -15.08 -40.02 -9.76
CA LYS A 694 -15.84 -41.28 -9.68
C LYS A 694 -14.97 -42.39 -10.24
N VAL A 695 -14.34 -43.16 -9.37
CA VAL A 695 -13.45 -44.25 -9.78
C VAL A 695 -14.23 -45.55 -9.64
N SER A 696 -14.56 -46.20 -10.76
CA SER A 696 -15.24 -47.51 -10.80
C SER A 696 -14.28 -48.67 -11.12
N ALA A 697 -12.98 -48.40 -11.11
CA ALA A 697 -11.93 -49.24 -11.66
C ALA A 697 -10.68 -49.18 -10.77
N ASN A 698 -9.90 -50.26 -10.71
CA ASN A 698 -8.56 -50.17 -10.12
C ASN A 698 -7.68 -49.26 -10.98
N MET A 699 -7.01 -48.31 -10.34
CA MET A 699 -6.09 -47.35 -10.96
C MET A 699 -4.79 -47.26 -10.14
N GLU A 700 -3.65 -47.17 -10.82
CA GLU A 700 -2.34 -46.87 -10.23
C GLU A 700 -1.46 -46.06 -11.21
N THR A 701 -0.80 -45.00 -10.75
CA THR A 701 0.20 -44.21 -11.49
C THR A 701 1.14 -43.45 -10.54
N ASN A 702 2.39 -43.22 -10.96
CA ASN A 702 3.37 -42.35 -10.29
C ASN A 702 3.67 -41.14 -11.18
N VAL A 703 3.93 -39.97 -10.58
CA VAL A 703 4.25 -38.73 -11.28
C VAL A 703 5.29 -37.91 -10.52
N THR A 704 6.23 -37.31 -11.25
CA THR A 704 7.06 -36.20 -10.77
C THR A 704 6.61 -34.90 -11.44
N GLN A 705 6.44 -33.85 -10.65
CA GLN A 705 6.17 -32.49 -11.09
C GLN A 705 7.28 -31.56 -10.55
N LYS A 706 7.79 -30.68 -11.41
CA LYS A 706 8.59 -29.51 -11.00
C LYS A 706 7.86 -28.26 -11.45
N ALA A 707 7.74 -27.25 -10.60
CA ALA A 707 7.03 -26.03 -10.94
C ALA A 707 7.66 -24.79 -10.30
N GLU A 708 7.65 -23.67 -11.02
CA GLU A 708 7.88 -22.32 -10.48
C GLU A 708 6.63 -21.50 -10.80
N VAL A 709 5.97 -20.99 -9.77
CA VAL A 709 4.63 -20.44 -9.89
C VAL A 709 4.51 -19.18 -9.06
N THR A 710 4.23 -18.06 -9.75
CA THR A 710 3.88 -16.78 -9.16
C THR A 710 2.37 -16.59 -9.24
N ALA A 711 1.76 -16.29 -8.11
CA ALA A 711 0.35 -15.96 -8.00
C ALA A 711 0.21 -14.72 -7.11
N GLY A 712 -0.66 -13.78 -7.48
CA GLY A 712 -0.83 -12.54 -6.74
C GLY A 712 -2.05 -11.74 -7.17
N LEU A 713 -2.23 -10.62 -6.51
CA LEU A 713 -3.29 -9.67 -6.72
C LEU A 713 -2.74 -8.25 -6.62
N SER A 714 -3.17 -7.39 -7.51
CA SER A 714 -3.11 -5.95 -7.28
C SER A 714 -4.50 -5.37 -7.12
N TYR A 715 -4.59 -4.33 -6.30
CA TYR A 715 -5.76 -3.48 -6.14
C TYR A 715 -5.32 -2.05 -6.43
N THR A 716 -6.04 -1.35 -7.31
CA THR A 716 -5.79 0.07 -7.60
C THR A 716 -7.08 0.71 -8.11
N GLY A 717 -7.40 1.93 -7.65
CA GLY A 717 -8.56 2.68 -8.15
C GLY A 717 -9.92 1.99 -7.96
N GLY A 718 -10.02 1.06 -7.00
CA GLY A 718 -11.23 0.28 -6.74
C GLY A 718 -11.36 -1.04 -7.51
N LEU A 719 -10.37 -1.41 -8.33
CA LEU A 719 -10.39 -2.63 -9.14
C LEU A 719 -9.31 -3.63 -8.68
N TRP A 720 -9.70 -4.90 -8.59
CA TRP A 720 -8.77 -6.02 -8.42
C TRP A 720 -8.29 -6.51 -9.78
N ASN A 721 -6.99 -6.76 -9.90
CA ASN A 721 -6.37 -7.39 -11.06
C ASN A 721 -5.54 -8.59 -10.60
N THR A 722 -5.54 -9.65 -11.39
CA THR A 722 -4.78 -10.87 -11.10
C THR A 722 -3.34 -10.74 -11.59
N ILE A 723 -2.40 -11.19 -10.77
CA ILE A 723 -0.99 -11.34 -11.13
C ILE A 723 -0.71 -12.83 -11.21
N SER A 724 -0.17 -13.29 -12.33
CA SER A 724 0.12 -14.70 -12.54
C SER A 724 1.28 -14.94 -13.48
N GLY A 725 2.11 -15.93 -13.14
CA GLY A 725 3.07 -16.55 -14.04
C GLY A 725 3.33 -17.98 -13.59
N HIS A 726 3.57 -18.90 -14.52
CA HIS A 726 3.95 -20.26 -14.18
C HIS A 726 4.91 -20.86 -15.20
N LYS A 727 5.73 -21.80 -14.72
CA LYS A 727 6.54 -22.73 -15.49
C LYS A 727 6.40 -24.09 -14.84
N SER A 728 6.27 -25.16 -15.62
CA SER A 728 6.16 -26.51 -15.05
C SER A 728 6.61 -27.61 -16.00
N GLU A 729 7.20 -28.64 -15.41
CA GLU A 729 7.62 -29.87 -16.07
C GLU A 729 6.98 -31.08 -15.36
N PHE A 730 6.60 -32.09 -16.13
CA PHE A 730 5.94 -33.31 -15.63
C PHE A 730 6.57 -34.56 -16.24
N SER A 731 6.71 -35.61 -15.44
CA SER A 731 6.99 -36.98 -15.90
C SER A 731 6.09 -37.97 -15.16
N PHE A 732 5.73 -39.09 -15.79
CA PHE A 732 4.72 -40.01 -15.26
C PHE A 732 4.91 -41.45 -15.75
N ASP A 733 4.40 -42.40 -14.94
CA ASP A 733 4.19 -43.79 -15.34
C ASP A 733 2.80 -43.97 -15.98
N SER A 734 2.74 -44.73 -17.08
CA SER A 734 1.48 -45.06 -17.78
C SER A 734 0.42 -45.63 -16.81
N PRO A 735 -0.79 -45.05 -16.74
CA PRO A 735 -1.81 -45.50 -15.80
C PRO A 735 -2.34 -46.90 -16.16
N THR A 736 -2.59 -47.71 -15.14
CA THR A 736 -3.33 -48.97 -15.28
C THR A 736 -4.82 -48.73 -15.07
N LEU A 737 -5.69 -49.36 -15.88
CA LEU A 737 -7.15 -49.15 -15.86
C LEU A 737 -7.92 -50.46 -16.05
N SER A 738 -9.08 -50.57 -15.39
CA SER A 738 -10.10 -51.58 -15.66
C SER A 738 -11.35 -50.95 -16.30
N ALA A 739 -12.16 -51.78 -16.97
CA ALA A 739 -12.94 -51.41 -18.15
C ALA A 739 -14.30 -50.68 -17.92
N ASP A 740 -14.36 -49.77 -16.95
CA ASP A 740 -15.56 -48.98 -16.63
C ASP A 740 -15.31 -47.46 -16.73
N LYS A 741 -16.36 -46.65 -16.59
CA LYS A 741 -16.27 -45.17 -16.64
C LYS A 741 -15.65 -44.63 -15.35
N ALA A 742 -14.50 -43.98 -15.47
CA ALA A 742 -13.78 -43.40 -14.35
C ALA A 742 -13.46 -41.91 -14.57
N SER A 743 -13.48 -41.12 -13.50
CA SER A 743 -12.77 -39.85 -13.42
C SER A 743 -11.99 -39.79 -12.11
N ALA A 744 -10.79 -39.24 -12.13
CA ALA A 744 -9.94 -39.09 -10.95
C ALA A 744 -9.01 -37.89 -11.12
N LYS A 745 -9.16 -36.87 -10.27
CA LYS A 745 -8.19 -35.80 -10.08
C LYS A 745 -7.51 -35.99 -8.73
N ALA A 746 -6.18 -35.91 -8.68
CA ALA A 746 -5.40 -35.89 -7.45
C ALA A 746 -4.43 -34.72 -7.47
N TYR A 747 -4.18 -34.09 -6.32
CA TYR A 747 -3.38 -32.86 -6.26
C TYR A 747 -2.65 -32.68 -4.94
N VAL A 748 -1.52 -31.99 -5.01
CA VAL A 748 -0.85 -31.32 -3.90
C VAL A 748 -1.08 -29.82 -4.03
N LYS A 749 -1.25 -29.14 -2.90
CA LYS A 749 -1.51 -27.70 -2.86
C LYS A 749 -0.80 -27.04 -1.68
N PRO A 750 0.47 -26.63 -1.82
CA PRO A 750 1.03 -25.60 -0.94
C PRO A 750 0.16 -24.34 -1.00
N GLN A 751 -0.21 -23.84 0.17
CA GLN A 751 -0.97 -22.60 0.33
C GLN A 751 -0.24 -21.69 1.31
N LEU A 752 0.44 -20.66 0.81
CA LEU A 752 0.88 -19.54 1.63
C LEU A 752 -0.35 -18.74 2.04
N SER A 753 -0.43 -18.45 3.34
CA SER A 753 -1.36 -17.47 3.90
C SER A 753 -0.55 -16.48 4.72
N LEU A 754 -0.58 -15.21 4.34
CA LEU A 754 -0.09 -14.14 5.19
C LEU A 754 -1.20 -13.79 6.17
N LEU A 755 -0.99 -14.16 7.42
CA LEU A 755 -1.88 -13.71 8.48
C LEU A 755 -1.46 -12.31 8.89
N LEU A 756 -2.35 -11.33 8.80
CA LEU A 756 -2.16 -10.05 9.45
C LEU A 756 -2.74 -10.20 10.86
N TYR A 757 -1.88 -10.21 11.87
CA TYR A 757 -2.28 -10.46 13.27
C TYR A 757 -3.03 -11.77 13.55
N GLY A 758 -2.70 -12.83 12.81
CA GLY A 758 -3.38 -14.12 12.92
C GLY A 758 -4.74 -14.18 12.21
N ILE A 759 -5.23 -13.06 11.66
CA ILE A 759 -6.38 -13.02 10.75
C ILE A 759 -5.86 -13.33 9.34
N VAL A 760 -6.52 -14.23 8.61
CA VAL A 760 -6.19 -14.51 7.20
C VAL A 760 -6.29 -13.21 6.42
N GLY A 761 -5.17 -12.76 5.84
CA GLY A 761 -5.12 -11.64 4.92
C GLY A 761 -5.01 -12.16 3.48
N PRO A 762 -3.98 -11.76 2.72
CA PRO A 762 -3.72 -12.33 1.41
C PRO A 762 -3.19 -13.76 1.52
N TYR A 763 -3.63 -14.61 0.61
CA TYR A 763 -3.19 -15.99 0.46
C TYR A 763 -3.09 -16.37 -1.01
N ALA A 764 -2.24 -17.34 -1.32
CA ALA A 764 -2.35 -18.08 -2.57
C ALA A 764 -2.14 -19.57 -2.33
N GLY A 765 -3.04 -20.39 -2.89
CA GLY A 765 -2.90 -21.83 -3.02
C GLY A 765 -2.47 -22.17 -4.43
N ILE A 766 -1.30 -22.75 -4.58
CA ILE A 766 -0.77 -23.23 -5.85
C ILE A 766 -0.97 -24.74 -5.89
N GLU A 767 -1.85 -25.21 -6.76
CA GLU A 767 -2.30 -26.59 -6.83
C GLU A 767 -1.64 -27.30 -8.02
N GLY A 768 -0.63 -28.11 -7.73
CA GLY A 768 -0.06 -29.08 -8.67
C GLY A 768 -0.94 -30.30 -8.75
N TYR A 769 -1.51 -30.58 -9.92
CA TYR A 769 -2.52 -31.62 -10.06
C TYR A 769 -2.34 -32.54 -11.25
N LEU A 770 -2.93 -33.73 -11.10
CA LEU A 770 -3.15 -34.71 -12.14
C LEU A 770 -4.65 -34.95 -12.26
N SER A 771 -5.14 -35.07 -13.49
CA SER A 771 -6.54 -35.41 -13.74
C SER A 771 -6.63 -36.46 -14.81
N MET A 772 -7.45 -37.47 -14.60
CA MET A 772 -7.68 -38.54 -15.55
C MET A 772 -9.17 -38.72 -15.77
N TYR A 773 -9.55 -38.95 -17.02
CA TYR A 773 -10.90 -39.29 -17.43
C TYR A 773 -10.85 -40.55 -18.30
N ALA A 774 -11.70 -41.52 -18.02
CA ALA A 774 -11.90 -42.72 -18.80
C ALA A 774 -13.41 -42.96 -19.00
N ASN A 775 -13.81 -43.19 -20.25
CA ASN A 775 -15.16 -43.55 -20.62
C ASN A 775 -15.07 -44.51 -21.82
N PRO A 776 -15.39 -45.80 -21.68
CA PRO A 776 -15.33 -46.77 -22.77
C PRO A 776 -16.18 -46.42 -24.01
N ASP A 777 -17.17 -45.53 -23.87
CA ASP A 777 -18.00 -45.03 -24.97
C ASP A 777 -17.41 -43.79 -25.66
N ALA A 778 -16.34 -43.20 -25.13
CA ALA A 778 -15.69 -42.00 -25.66
C ALA A 778 -14.48 -42.34 -26.54
N ASN A 779 -14.04 -41.36 -27.34
CA ASN A 779 -12.87 -41.49 -28.19
C ASN A 779 -12.02 -40.21 -28.13
N PRO A 780 -10.76 -40.26 -27.65
CA PRO A 780 -10.11 -41.40 -27.00
C PRO A 780 -10.84 -41.82 -25.73
N TRP A 781 -10.84 -43.12 -25.45
CA TRP A 781 -11.60 -43.66 -24.32
C TRP A 781 -10.97 -43.35 -22.95
N TRP A 782 -9.72 -42.87 -22.89
CA TRP A 782 -9.18 -42.19 -21.72
C TRP A 782 -8.19 -41.07 -22.08
N ARG A 783 -8.01 -40.13 -21.14
CA ARG A 783 -7.02 -39.05 -21.15
C ARG A 783 -6.45 -38.84 -19.74
N LEU A 784 -5.14 -38.64 -19.63
CA LEU A 784 -4.40 -38.21 -18.43
C LEU A 784 -3.86 -36.80 -18.67
N TYR A 785 -4.05 -35.94 -17.69
CA TYR A 785 -3.69 -34.53 -17.69
C TYR A 785 -2.79 -34.23 -16.49
N GLY A 786 -1.87 -33.29 -16.68
CA GLY A 786 -1.12 -32.62 -15.63
C GLY A 786 -1.49 -31.15 -15.67
N GLY A 787 -1.57 -30.51 -14.52
CA GLY A 787 -2.05 -29.14 -14.43
C GLY A 787 -1.50 -28.39 -13.22
N LEU A 788 -1.66 -27.08 -13.33
CA LEU A 788 -1.34 -26.09 -12.32
C LEU A 788 -2.56 -25.21 -12.18
N LYS A 789 -3.09 -25.08 -10.96
CA LYS A 789 -4.17 -24.14 -10.66
C LYS A 789 -3.72 -23.16 -9.58
N GLY A 790 -3.64 -21.89 -9.93
CA GLY A 790 -3.32 -20.80 -9.03
C GLY A 790 -4.61 -20.22 -8.49
N ASP A 791 -4.89 -20.44 -7.21
CA ASP A 791 -5.98 -19.78 -6.50
C ASP A 791 -5.39 -18.71 -5.61
N VAL A 792 -5.66 -17.44 -5.92
CA VAL A 792 -5.34 -16.34 -5.00
C VAL A 792 -6.60 -15.94 -4.25
N GLY A 793 -6.41 -15.33 -3.09
CA GLY A 793 -7.43 -14.46 -2.55
C GLY A 793 -6.87 -13.52 -1.52
N VAL A 794 -7.68 -12.53 -1.17
CA VAL A 794 -7.50 -11.79 0.07
C VAL A 794 -8.78 -11.99 0.88
N GLU A 795 -8.65 -12.65 2.03
CA GLU A 795 -9.69 -12.56 3.05
C GLU A 795 -9.56 -11.17 3.70
N LEU A 796 -10.24 -10.19 3.11
CA LEU A 796 -10.22 -8.80 3.58
C LEU A 796 -11.05 -8.62 4.87
N ARG A 797 -11.08 -9.63 5.76
CA ARG A 797 -11.60 -9.51 7.13
C ARG A 797 -10.75 -8.60 8.00
N VAL A 798 -9.55 -8.30 7.55
CA VAL A 798 -8.70 -7.25 8.11
C VAL A 798 -9.01 -5.88 7.51
N PHE A 799 -9.98 -5.73 6.58
CA PHE A 799 -10.47 -4.43 6.14
C PHE A 799 -11.99 -4.27 6.32
N SER A 800 -12.41 -3.14 6.89
CA SER A 800 -13.80 -2.84 7.24
C SER A 800 -14.71 -2.58 6.03
N LYS A 801 -14.16 -2.01 4.96
CA LYS A 801 -14.93 -1.55 3.79
C LYS A 801 -15.03 -2.53 2.63
N VAL A 802 -14.18 -3.55 2.58
CA VAL A 802 -14.19 -4.54 1.48
C VAL A 802 -14.97 -5.78 1.90
N ILE A 803 -16.29 -5.70 1.76
CA ILE A 803 -17.26 -6.68 2.32
C ILE A 803 -17.35 -7.99 1.51
N ALA A 804 -16.27 -8.37 0.83
CA ALA A 804 -16.15 -9.65 0.12
C ALA A 804 -14.70 -10.13 0.15
N SER A 805 -14.50 -11.40 0.48
CA SER A 805 -13.28 -12.12 0.12
C SER A 805 -13.16 -12.11 -1.39
N TYR A 806 -12.19 -11.37 -1.94
CA TYR A 806 -11.86 -11.51 -3.36
C TYR A 806 -11.01 -12.76 -3.50
N SER A 807 -11.47 -13.73 -4.27
CA SER A 807 -10.72 -14.95 -4.58
C SER A 807 -10.94 -15.28 -6.03
N GLU A 808 -9.84 -15.44 -6.78
CA GLU A 808 -9.88 -15.68 -8.21
C GLU A 808 -8.94 -16.84 -8.54
N THR A 809 -9.34 -17.68 -9.49
CA THR A 809 -8.42 -18.64 -10.09
C THR A 809 -7.61 -17.91 -11.15
N VAL A 810 -6.42 -17.43 -10.78
CA VAL A 810 -5.56 -16.61 -11.67
C VAL A 810 -5.04 -17.39 -12.87
N PHE A 811 -5.01 -18.72 -12.78
CA PHE A 811 -4.95 -19.64 -13.91
C PHE A 811 -5.44 -21.04 -13.47
N ASP A 812 -6.10 -21.77 -14.38
CA ASP A 812 -6.26 -23.22 -14.30
C ASP A 812 -5.66 -23.81 -15.58
N TRP A 813 -4.34 -23.93 -15.57
CA TRP A 813 -3.58 -24.45 -16.70
C TRP A 813 -3.54 -25.97 -16.64
N LYS A 814 -3.74 -26.61 -17.80
CA LYS A 814 -3.69 -28.07 -17.94
C LYS A 814 -3.14 -28.45 -19.30
N GLN A 815 -2.37 -29.54 -19.32
CA GLN A 815 -1.89 -30.18 -20.54
C GLN A 815 -2.26 -31.66 -20.54
N VAL A 816 -2.45 -32.23 -21.72
CA VAL A 816 -2.56 -33.69 -21.89
C VAL A 816 -1.16 -34.29 -21.71
N LEU A 817 -0.99 -35.16 -20.72
CA LEU A 817 0.23 -35.95 -20.53
C LEU A 817 0.19 -37.22 -21.36
N ALA A 818 -0.97 -37.89 -21.43
CA ALA A 818 -1.20 -39.07 -22.25
C ALA A 818 -2.68 -39.25 -22.57
N GLN A 819 -2.99 -40.07 -23.59
CA GLN A 819 -4.36 -40.49 -23.89
C GLN A 819 -4.39 -41.84 -24.59
N ALA A 820 -5.56 -42.47 -24.64
CA ALA A 820 -5.79 -43.61 -25.53
C ALA A 820 -5.65 -43.19 -27.01
N GLU A 821 -5.41 -44.16 -27.89
CA GLU A 821 -5.48 -43.94 -29.33
C GLU A 821 -6.96 -43.79 -29.76
N GLY A 822 -7.31 -42.74 -30.55
CA GLY A 822 -8.44 -42.90 -31.49
C GLY A 822 -9.25 -41.70 -32.04
N GLY A 823 -9.34 -40.50 -31.45
CA GLY A 823 -10.26 -39.49 -32.03
C GLY A 823 -10.52 -38.13 -31.38
N GLU A 824 -11.50 -37.45 -31.99
CA GLU A 824 -12.14 -36.16 -31.72
C GLU A 824 -13.63 -36.31 -32.16
N ASP A 825 -14.60 -35.82 -31.37
CA ASP A 825 -16.01 -35.49 -31.78
C ASP A 825 -16.74 -34.94 -30.52
N ASP A 826 -17.48 -33.82 -30.45
CA ASP A 826 -18.25 -32.97 -31.39
C ASP A 826 -19.78 -33.23 -31.45
N THR A 827 -20.54 -32.78 -30.44
CA THR A 827 -21.94 -32.30 -30.60
C THR A 827 -22.53 -31.56 -29.39
N GLY A 828 -23.22 -30.44 -29.65
CA GLY A 828 -24.19 -29.78 -28.73
C GLY A 828 -23.62 -28.70 -27.79
N ARG A 829 -22.40 -28.26 -28.08
CA ARG A 829 -21.43 -27.75 -27.11
C ARG A 829 -20.49 -26.72 -27.84
N ILE A 830 -19.87 -25.73 -27.15
CA ILE A 830 -18.94 -24.74 -27.74
C ILE A 830 -17.51 -25.31 -27.75
N TYR A 831 -16.99 -25.65 -28.93
CA TYR A 831 -15.68 -26.27 -29.10
C TYR A 831 -14.56 -25.24 -29.32
N TRP A 832 -13.39 -25.45 -28.70
CA TRP A 832 -12.11 -24.89 -29.18
C TRP A 832 -10.93 -25.75 -28.68
N ASP A 833 -9.87 -25.85 -29.48
CA ASP A 833 -8.59 -26.53 -29.19
C ASP A 833 -8.68 -27.80 -28.33
N GLY A 834 -9.47 -28.78 -28.79
CA GLY A 834 -9.64 -30.09 -28.15
C GLY A 834 -10.31 -30.10 -26.76
N THR A 835 -10.83 -28.96 -26.29
CA THR A 835 -11.36 -28.76 -24.94
C THR A 835 -12.78 -28.19 -24.94
N GLU A 836 -13.56 -28.55 -23.90
CA GLU A 836 -14.94 -28.15 -23.69
C GLU A 836 -15.32 -28.28 -22.19
N LEU A 837 -16.11 -27.39 -21.55
CA LEU A 837 -17.29 -26.68 -22.08
C LEU A 837 -17.87 -25.55 -21.18
N PHE A 838 -18.58 -24.59 -21.80
CA PHE A 838 -19.76 -23.89 -21.24
C PHE A 838 -21.09 -24.48 -21.77
N PRO A 839 -22.05 -24.88 -20.92
CA PRO A 839 -23.33 -25.42 -21.39
C PRO A 839 -24.30 -24.32 -21.86
N PHE A 840 -24.99 -24.55 -22.98
CA PHE A 840 -26.16 -23.75 -23.38
C PHE A 840 -27.38 -24.16 -22.55
N ASN A 841 -28.02 -23.22 -21.87
CA ASN A 841 -29.29 -23.40 -21.15
C ASN A 841 -30.32 -22.33 -21.53
N SER A 842 -31.46 -22.36 -20.84
CA SER A 842 -32.58 -21.45 -21.10
C SER A 842 -32.12 -20.00 -21.12
N GLY A 843 -32.31 -19.30 -22.24
CA GLY A 843 -32.16 -17.85 -22.32
C GLY A 843 -33.50 -17.12 -22.32
N PHE A 844 -33.46 -15.85 -22.75
CA PHE A 844 -34.64 -14.97 -22.86
C PHE A 844 -35.81 -15.60 -23.63
N THR A 845 -37.04 -15.26 -23.22
CA THR A 845 -38.29 -15.62 -23.90
C THR A 845 -39.30 -14.49 -23.72
N GLY A 846 -39.81 -13.93 -24.82
CA GLY A 846 -40.85 -12.88 -24.80
C GLY A 846 -42.27 -13.43 -24.97
N ASP A 847 -43.28 -12.55 -24.98
CA ASP A 847 -44.74 -12.83 -24.91
C ASP A 847 -45.36 -13.65 -26.09
N GLY A 848 -44.55 -14.38 -26.85
CA GLY A 848 -45.00 -15.37 -27.84
C GLY A 848 -43.95 -16.44 -28.20
N GLY A 849 -42.85 -16.58 -27.44
CA GLY A 849 -41.88 -17.65 -27.69
C GLY A 849 -42.48 -19.01 -27.31
N THR A 850 -42.74 -19.88 -28.30
CA THR A 850 -43.60 -21.07 -28.06
C THR A 850 -42.87 -22.31 -27.56
N SER A 851 -41.63 -22.59 -28.02
CA SER A 851 -40.86 -23.73 -27.50
C SER A 851 -39.35 -23.63 -27.75
N ARG A 852 -38.60 -24.39 -26.94
CA ARG A 852 -37.17 -24.70 -27.09
C ARG A 852 -36.92 -26.14 -26.64
N SER A 853 -36.01 -26.86 -27.30
CA SER A 853 -35.61 -28.21 -26.90
C SER A 853 -34.16 -28.51 -27.26
N LYS A 854 -33.51 -29.38 -26.48
CA LYS A 854 -32.26 -30.04 -26.84
C LYS A 854 -32.64 -31.39 -27.46
N VAL A 855 -32.20 -31.69 -28.67
CA VAL A 855 -32.50 -32.96 -29.35
C VAL A 855 -31.28 -33.87 -29.28
N SER A 856 -31.42 -35.01 -28.61
CA SER A 856 -30.36 -36.04 -28.49
C SER A 856 -30.04 -36.67 -29.85
N PRO A 857 -28.90 -37.38 -29.99
CA PRO A 857 -28.56 -38.12 -31.21
C PRO A 857 -29.71 -39.05 -31.66
N PRO A 858 -29.95 -39.20 -32.98
CA PRO A 858 -29.01 -38.92 -34.06
C PRO A 858 -29.06 -37.51 -34.68
N GLU A 859 -29.94 -36.60 -34.25
CA GLU A 859 -30.12 -35.30 -34.94
C GLU A 859 -29.29 -34.13 -34.37
N GLY A 860 -28.78 -34.24 -33.14
CA GLY A 860 -27.63 -33.48 -32.63
C GLY A 860 -27.69 -31.95 -32.75
N HIS A 861 -28.76 -31.30 -32.26
CA HIS A 861 -28.89 -29.84 -32.34
C HIS A 861 -29.70 -29.22 -31.18
N LEU A 862 -29.48 -27.92 -30.95
CA LEU A 862 -30.38 -27.06 -30.19
C LEU A 862 -31.52 -26.59 -31.12
N TYR A 863 -32.76 -26.69 -30.66
CA TYR A 863 -33.94 -26.24 -31.40
C TYR A 863 -34.61 -25.04 -30.72
N LEU A 864 -35.00 -24.05 -31.52
CA LEU A 864 -35.72 -22.85 -31.11
C LEU A 864 -36.91 -22.58 -32.04
N HIS A 865 -38.08 -22.27 -31.46
CA HIS A 865 -39.30 -21.99 -32.22
C HIS A 865 -40.07 -20.77 -31.68
N ALA A 866 -39.98 -19.67 -32.43
CA ALA A 866 -40.80 -18.47 -32.22
C ALA A 866 -41.97 -18.44 -33.22
N ASN A 867 -43.18 -18.19 -32.75
CA ASN A 867 -44.42 -18.19 -33.53
C ASN A 867 -45.43 -17.22 -32.90
N SER A 868 -45.79 -16.15 -33.60
CA SER A 868 -46.70 -15.15 -33.04
C SER A 868 -48.18 -15.48 -33.27
N TRP A 869 -48.97 -15.36 -32.19
CA TRP A 869 -50.44 -15.51 -32.21
C TRP A 869 -51.17 -14.18 -31.89
N TYR A 870 -50.45 -13.11 -31.55
CA TYR A 870 -50.99 -11.81 -31.11
C TYR A 870 -50.13 -10.64 -31.60
N LEU A 871 -50.60 -9.40 -31.39
CA LEU A 871 -50.12 -8.13 -31.98
C LEU A 871 -48.71 -7.64 -31.52
N SER A 872 -47.78 -8.55 -31.21
CA SER A 872 -46.41 -8.25 -30.78
C SER A 872 -45.44 -9.31 -31.27
N GLY A 873 -44.30 -8.90 -31.83
CA GLY A 873 -43.24 -9.83 -32.24
C GLY A 873 -42.73 -10.71 -31.09
N CYS A 874 -42.36 -11.95 -31.40
CA CYS A 874 -42.05 -12.99 -30.43
C CYS A 874 -40.62 -13.54 -30.57
N GLN A 875 -40.05 -14.02 -29.47
CA GLN A 875 -38.64 -14.44 -29.42
C GLN A 875 -38.40 -15.52 -28.37
N VAL A 876 -37.48 -16.44 -28.66
CA VAL A 876 -36.93 -17.44 -27.73
C VAL A 876 -35.43 -17.61 -27.97
N ALA A 877 -34.67 -17.87 -26.90
CA ALA A 877 -33.21 -18.03 -26.94
C ALA A 877 -32.67 -19.21 -26.11
N TRP A 878 -31.48 -19.68 -26.50
CA TRP A 878 -30.52 -20.40 -25.64
C TRP A 878 -29.35 -19.44 -25.34
N SER A 879 -28.84 -19.48 -24.11
CA SER A 879 -27.67 -18.72 -23.63
C SER A 879 -26.69 -19.68 -22.98
N THR A 880 -25.39 -19.39 -22.95
CA THR A 880 -24.47 -20.02 -21.99
C THR A 880 -24.90 -19.70 -20.54
N ASP A 881 -24.65 -20.62 -19.60
CA ASP A 881 -24.86 -20.38 -18.15
C ASP A 881 -23.93 -19.30 -17.61
N ASP A 882 -22.66 -19.36 -18.02
CA ASP A 882 -21.60 -18.43 -17.64
C ASP A 882 -21.17 -17.58 -18.85
N ALA A 883 -20.46 -16.50 -18.55
CA ALA A 883 -19.85 -15.67 -19.59
C ALA A 883 -18.57 -16.36 -20.10
N VAL A 884 -18.43 -16.43 -21.42
CA VAL A 884 -17.26 -16.97 -22.11
C VAL A 884 -16.26 -15.83 -22.29
N ASP A 885 -15.02 -15.99 -21.84
CA ASP A 885 -13.97 -15.03 -22.19
C ASP A 885 -13.69 -15.06 -23.70
N LEU A 886 -13.68 -13.89 -24.31
CA LEU A 886 -13.43 -13.69 -25.73
C LEU A 886 -12.06 -13.03 -26.00
N SER A 887 -11.27 -12.76 -24.95
CA SER A 887 -9.92 -12.28 -25.10
C SER A 887 -9.07 -13.25 -25.96
N GLY A 888 -8.37 -12.72 -26.96
CA GLY A 888 -7.55 -13.52 -27.87
C GLY A 888 -8.28 -14.24 -29.02
N TYR A 889 -9.57 -13.95 -29.26
CA TYR A 889 -10.34 -14.53 -30.37
C TYR A 889 -10.78 -13.49 -31.41
N ASP A 890 -10.61 -13.80 -32.69
CA ASP A 890 -11.10 -12.96 -33.79
C ASP A 890 -12.60 -13.20 -34.05
N ARG A 891 -13.07 -14.44 -33.88
CA ARG A 891 -14.43 -14.83 -34.30
C ARG A 891 -15.14 -15.75 -33.34
N LEU A 892 -16.44 -15.52 -33.24
CA LEU A 892 -17.42 -16.45 -32.71
C LEU A 892 -18.23 -17.03 -33.87
N CYS A 893 -18.11 -18.33 -34.10
CA CYS A 893 -18.71 -19.04 -35.22
C CYS A 893 -19.91 -19.88 -34.81
N VAL A 894 -20.88 -20.05 -35.73
CA VAL A 894 -22.08 -20.86 -35.54
C VAL A 894 -22.38 -21.68 -36.80
N GLU A 895 -22.71 -22.96 -36.61
CA GLU A 895 -23.33 -23.79 -37.64
C GLU A 895 -24.81 -23.97 -37.36
N TRP A 896 -25.66 -23.49 -38.27
CA TRP A 896 -27.11 -23.43 -38.08
C TRP A 896 -27.91 -23.46 -39.39
N CYS A 897 -29.21 -23.77 -39.29
CA CYS A 897 -30.19 -23.56 -40.37
C CYS A 897 -31.51 -22.99 -39.81
N ASN A 898 -32.27 -22.25 -40.63
CA ASN A 898 -33.61 -21.81 -40.27
C ASN A 898 -34.63 -22.27 -41.32
N THR A 899 -35.57 -23.13 -40.91
CA THR A 899 -36.63 -23.70 -41.77
C THR A 899 -37.98 -22.99 -41.63
N GLY A 900 -37.95 -21.77 -41.08
CA GLY A 900 -39.10 -20.91 -40.90
C GLY A 900 -39.64 -20.29 -42.19
N LYS A 901 -40.51 -19.29 -42.08
CA LYS A 901 -41.03 -18.58 -43.26
C LYS A 901 -39.93 -17.77 -43.94
N SER A 902 -39.89 -17.76 -45.27
CA SER A 902 -38.91 -16.97 -46.03
C SER A 902 -39.39 -15.52 -46.22
N ASN A 903 -39.33 -14.73 -45.15
CA ASN A 903 -39.58 -13.28 -45.18
C ASN A 903 -38.66 -12.55 -44.18
N GLY A 904 -38.57 -11.22 -44.31
CA GLY A 904 -37.73 -10.38 -43.45
C GLY A 904 -38.13 -10.37 -41.97
N ASN A 905 -39.29 -10.92 -41.62
CA ASN A 905 -39.80 -11.00 -40.24
C ASN A 905 -39.28 -12.24 -39.49
N ASN A 906 -38.87 -13.29 -40.20
CA ASN A 906 -38.18 -14.44 -39.62
C ASN A 906 -36.70 -14.06 -39.39
N GLU A 907 -36.32 -13.85 -38.14
CA GLU A 907 -34.98 -13.43 -37.73
C GLU A 907 -34.27 -14.55 -36.94
N SER A 908 -32.94 -14.65 -37.11
CA SER A 908 -32.04 -15.53 -36.35
C SER A 908 -30.79 -14.74 -35.94
N HIS A 909 -30.36 -14.85 -34.69
CA HIS A 909 -29.22 -14.08 -34.18
C HIS A 909 -28.24 -14.93 -33.40
N LEU A 910 -26.95 -14.60 -33.55
CA LEU A 910 -25.84 -15.04 -32.71
C LEU A 910 -25.30 -13.77 -32.04
N ILE A 911 -25.14 -13.79 -30.71
CA ILE A 911 -24.86 -12.61 -29.91
C ILE A 911 -23.80 -12.92 -28.85
N ALA A 912 -22.81 -12.03 -28.71
CA ALA A 912 -21.91 -11.96 -27.56
C ALA A 912 -22.42 -10.86 -26.61
N ALA A 913 -23.08 -11.24 -25.52
CA ALA A 913 -23.88 -10.32 -24.69
C ALA A 913 -23.35 -10.15 -23.26
N THR A 914 -23.52 -8.96 -22.68
CA THR A 914 -23.22 -8.68 -21.27
C THR A 914 -24.26 -9.25 -20.29
N ASN A 915 -25.36 -9.81 -20.78
CA ASN A 915 -26.45 -10.38 -19.98
C ASN A 915 -26.99 -11.66 -20.64
N SER A 916 -27.16 -12.75 -19.89
CA SER A 916 -27.69 -14.03 -20.39
C SER A 916 -29.17 -13.99 -20.79
N HIS A 917 -29.95 -13.05 -20.24
CA HIS A 917 -31.41 -12.99 -20.33
C HIS A 917 -31.93 -11.60 -20.73
N ASP A 918 -31.82 -11.26 -22.02
CA ASP A 918 -32.38 -10.02 -22.55
C ASP A 918 -32.85 -10.16 -24.03
N ARG A 919 -33.66 -9.20 -24.50
CA ARG A 919 -34.08 -9.06 -25.89
C ARG A 919 -32.89 -8.86 -26.83
N GLN A 920 -32.98 -9.33 -28.07
CA GLN A 920 -31.90 -9.06 -29.06
C GLN A 920 -31.84 -7.57 -29.41
N GLU A 921 -32.98 -6.89 -29.40
CA GLU A 921 -33.12 -5.48 -29.76
C GLU A 921 -32.29 -4.55 -28.87
N ASN A 922 -32.02 -4.96 -27.63
CA ASN A 922 -31.24 -4.21 -26.65
C ASN A 922 -29.72 -4.36 -26.82
N GLN A 923 -29.27 -5.17 -27.79
CA GLN A 923 -27.86 -5.52 -27.99
C GLN A 923 -27.26 -4.70 -29.13
N SER A 924 -26.00 -4.28 -28.94
CA SER A 924 -25.22 -3.59 -29.97
C SER A 924 -25.24 -4.35 -31.30
N THR A 925 -25.23 -3.62 -32.41
CA THR A 925 -25.08 -4.21 -33.75
C THR A 925 -23.67 -4.70 -34.04
N THR A 926 -22.66 -4.28 -33.25
CA THR A 926 -21.28 -4.78 -33.33
C THR A 926 -21.14 -6.19 -32.76
N ASP A 927 -21.91 -6.51 -31.72
CA ASP A 927 -21.75 -7.74 -30.92
C ASP A 927 -22.83 -8.78 -31.27
N LYS A 928 -23.44 -8.63 -32.45
CA LYS A 928 -24.61 -9.38 -32.90
C LYS A 928 -24.60 -9.62 -34.41
N LEU A 929 -24.49 -10.89 -34.79
CA LEU A 929 -24.81 -11.34 -36.13
C LEU A 929 -26.33 -11.51 -36.27
N THR A 930 -26.92 -11.07 -37.39
CA THR A 930 -28.35 -11.28 -37.71
C THR A 930 -28.53 -11.86 -39.11
N ARG A 931 -29.38 -12.88 -39.21
CA ARG A 931 -29.91 -13.46 -40.46
C ARG A 931 -31.42 -13.26 -40.52
N THR A 932 -31.94 -13.02 -41.72
CA THR A 932 -33.38 -12.90 -41.99
C THR A 932 -33.81 -13.90 -43.06
N SER A 933 -35.08 -14.31 -43.06
CA SER A 933 -35.65 -15.38 -43.89
C SER A 933 -35.10 -16.78 -43.56
N SER A 934 -35.68 -17.81 -44.18
CA SER A 934 -35.18 -19.18 -44.10
C SER A 934 -33.84 -19.35 -44.82
N PHE A 935 -32.97 -20.22 -44.31
CA PHE A 935 -31.69 -20.55 -44.93
C PHE A 935 -31.29 -22.01 -44.65
N ASP A 936 -30.65 -22.63 -45.66
CA ASP A 936 -30.04 -23.95 -45.57
C ASP A 936 -28.90 -23.98 -44.52
N ARG A 937 -28.53 -25.19 -44.07
CA ARG A 937 -27.44 -25.40 -43.10
C ARG A 937 -26.15 -24.76 -43.59
N ARG A 938 -25.62 -23.84 -42.78
CA ARG A 938 -24.49 -22.98 -43.08
C ARG A 938 -23.66 -22.68 -41.85
N VAL A 939 -22.43 -22.25 -42.07
CA VAL A 939 -21.59 -21.59 -41.07
C VAL A 939 -21.70 -20.08 -41.26
N ASP A 940 -21.84 -19.35 -40.16
CA ASP A 940 -21.65 -17.90 -40.09
C ASP A 940 -20.72 -17.55 -38.91
N HIS A 941 -20.16 -16.34 -38.91
CA HIS A 941 -19.34 -15.83 -37.82
C HIS A 941 -19.76 -14.41 -37.42
N LEU A 942 -19.48 -14.08 -36.17
CA LEU A 942 -19.47 -12.75 -35.58
C LEU A 942 -18.00 -12.38 -35.31
N ASP A 943 -17.58 -11.18 -35.72
CA ASP A 943 -16.30 -10.61 -35.30
C ASP A 943 -16.37 -10.26 -33.81
N VAL A 944 -15.42 -10.76 -33.03
CA VAL A 944 -15.31 -10.51 -31.58
C VAL A 944 -13.93 -9.99 -31.19
N SER A 945 -13.07 -9.64 -32.17
CA SER A 945 -11.71 -9.14 -31.95
C SER A 945 -11.64 -7.85 -31.11
N HIS A 946 -12.74 -7.10 -31.03
CA HIS A 946 -12.87 -5.89 -30.20
C HIS A 946 -13.34 -6.18 -28.76
N ILE A 947 -13.62 -7.44 -28.40
CA ILE A 947 -14.21 -7.82 -27.11
C ILE A 947 -13.16 -8.51 -26.22
N ASN A 948 -12.55 -7.72 -25.33
CA ASN A 948 -11.52 -8.19 -24.38
C ASN A 948 -12.08 -8.44 -22.96
N GLU A 949 -13.33 -8.90 -22.87
CA GLU A 949 -14.00 -9.17 -21.60
C GLU A 949 -15.09 -10.26 -21.77
N PRO A 950 -15.44 -11.02 -20.71
CA PRO A 950 -16.40 -12.11 -20.82
C PRO A 950 -17.78 -11.72 -21.37
N ARG A 951 -18.36 -12.63 -22.15
CA ARG A 951 -19.69 -12.49 -22.77
C ARG A 951 -20.50 -13.78 -22.72
N TYR A 952 -21.78 -13.65 -22.39
CA TYR A 952 -22.75 -14.72 -22.61
C TYR A 952 -22.96 -14.92 -24.10
N ILE A 953 -22.73 -16.14 -24.57
CA ILE A 953 -22.99 -16.49 -25.96
C ILE A 953 -24.44 -16.92 -26.09
N ARG A 954 -25.18 -16.27 -26.99
CA ARG A 954 -26.63 -16.48 -27.14
C ARG A 954 -27.03 -16.70 -28.59
N VAL A 955 -27.94 -17.65 -28.80
CA VAL A 955 -28.59 -17.91 -30.08
C VAL A 955 -30.10 -17.70 -29.95
N HIS A 956 -30.66 -16.85 -30.81
CA HIS A 956 -32.05 -16.39 -30.74
C HIS A 956 -32.80 -16.71 -32.02
N ALA A 957 -34.02 -17.22 -31.90
CA ALA A 957 -35.03 -17.23 -32.95
C ALA A 957 -36.09 -16.17 -32.65
N ARG A 958 -36.41 -15.31 -33.63
CA ARG A 958 -37.40 -14.24 -33.49
C ARG A 958 -38.32 -14.21 -34.70
N ASP A 959 -39.60 -14.02 -34.45
CA ASP A 959 -40.60 -13.75 -35.48
C ASP A 959 -41.24 -12.39 -35.22
N ASN A 960 -41.01 -11.47 -36.14
CA ASN A 960 -41.34 -10.05 -36.04
C ASN A 960 -42.54 -9.66 -36.93
N ASP A 961 -43.36 -10.62 -37.34
CA ASP A 961 -44.60 -10.35 -38.08
C ASP A 961 -45.74 -10.05 -37.10
N TRP A 962 -46.36 -8.87 -37.20
CA TRP A 962 -47.43 -8.46 -36.28
C TRP A 962 -48.84 -8.66 -36.89
N TRP A 963 -48.93 -9.14 -38.14
CA TRP A 963 -50.20 -9.19 -38.89
C TRP A 963 -50.55 -10.56 -39.49
N ASP A 964 -49.61 -11.51 -39.58
CA ASP A 964 -49.86 -12.87 -40.10
C ASP A 964 -49.64 -13.95 -39.02
N ALA A 965 -50.73 -14.41 -38.39
CA ALA A 965 -50.71 -15.51 -37.43
C ALA A 965 -50.42 -16.85 -38.13
N GLY A 966 -49.14 -17.15 -38.30
CA GLY A 966 -48.65 -18.30 -39.07
C GLY A 966 -47.18 -18.23 -39.48
N THR A 967 -46.51 -17.09 -39.28
CA THR A 967 -45.04 -17.03 -39.29
C THR A 967 -44.45 -17.88 -38.17
N ASN A 968 -43.36 -18.56 -38.50
CA ASN A 968 -42.64 -19.41 -37.58
C ASN A 968 -41.15 -19.20 -37.88
N SER A 969 -40.36 -18.74 -36.90
CA SER A 969 -38.90 -18.83 -36.96
C SER A 969 -38.51 -20.16 -36.32
N LYS A 970 -37.87 -21.05 -37.10
CA LYS A 970 -37.53 -22.42 -36.70
C LYS A 970 -36.03 -22.63 -36.87
N LEU A 971 -35.27 -22.35 -35.83
CA LEU A 971 -33.81 -22.31 -35.86
C LEU A 971 -33.24 -23.59 -35.24
N TYR A 972 -32.29 -24.19 -35.95
CA TYR A 972 -31.57 -25.40 -35.59
C TYR A 972 -30.09 -25.03 -35.49
N VAL A 973 -29.48 -25.20 -34.33
CA VAL A 973 -28.05 -24.88 -34.10
C VAL A 973 -27.30 -26.17 -33.78
N TYR A 974 -26.36 -26.53 -34.64
CA TYR A 974 -25.61 -27.79 -34.56
C TYR A 974 -24.30 -27.63 -33.78
N ARG A 975 -23.61 -26.51 -34.00
CA ARG A 975 -22.30 -26.19 -33.39
C ARG A 975 -22.18 -24.69 -33.16
N VAL A 976 -21.44 -24.31 -32.12
CA VAL A 976 -20.87 -22.97 -31.93
C VAL A 976 -19.38 -23.17 -31.58
N TRP A 977 -18.49 -22.26 -31.96
CA TRP A 977 -17.06 -22.33 -31.63
C TRP A 977 -16.41 -20.95 -31.66
N LEU A 978 -15.18 -20.85 -31.17
CA LEU A 978 -14.34 -19.66 -31.31
C LEU A 978 -13.21 -19.94 -32.31
N GLU A 979 -12.77 -18.92 -33.05
CA GLU A 979 -11.55 -18.94 -33.86
C GLU A 979 -10.57 -17.90 -33.30
N PRO A 980 -9.32 -18.30 -32.98
CA PRO A 980 -8.34 -17.42 -32.34
C PRO A 980 -7.81 -16.39 -33.32
N VAL A 981 -7.10 -15.37 -32.82
CA VAL A 981 -6.36 -14.43 -33.68
C VAL A 981 -5.43 -15.20 -34.62
N ASN A 982 -5.56 -15.00 -35.94
CA ASN A 982 -4.62 -15.59 -36.90
C ASN A 982 -3.23 -14.94 -36.74
N ARG A 983 -2.28 -15.69 -36.17
CA ARG A 983 -0.83 -15.43 -36.25
C ARG A 983 -0.20 -16.25 -37.37
#